data_AF-E5Y4F1-F1
#
_entry.id   AF-E5Y4F1-F1
#
_cell.length_a   1.000
_cell.length_b   1.000
_cell.length_c   1.000
_cell.angle_alpha   90.00
_cell.angle_beta   90.00
_cell.angle_gamma   90.00
#
_symmetry.space_group_name_H-M   'P 1'
#
loop_
_entity.id
_entity.type
_entity.pdbx_description
1 polymer ?
#
loop_
_entity_poly.entity_id
_entity_poly.type
_entity_poly.pdbx_seq_one_letter_code
_entity_poly.pdbx_strand_id
1 'polypeptide(L)'
;MKNRVKKQALSFAAAMAMILGGGMQLYAADKIADTVYRNGKIYTITETVQEAKDVKNAKKVDVVATLNGKIIFVGSEADAKAQGFLDENKVSKIVDLRGKTMLPGFVDGHGHFPSQGDNDLFKVNLNSPLLGGTVDTMDKLVAELHAKAETLPAGSPIIGWNYDDTQLAEQVHPTRADLDKASTTHPILVVHISGHMAVANSAALDKYGVNKSTNVEGVVKDANGEPTGLLLEMKAQGLVPLASELKTNSAFGVARATQVYAAAGVSTADSGGTTVSSQVPLFQKTLAADQLGVRVLVHPLAYYYAPGLGLIGDDAMGISNRKAVGWKDTGDGKYTDASDALKIGYDMTTLKASKADVPSGLPANALMLGAYKFIFDGSPQGYTAWMKNPGYYDWGKYTAENSFNKAGYFNGLEGTLNMPVPNLKENIKIYHAAGQSVEVHTNGSAAAEAYVAALEEAVAAFPNVTDTRHTSIHGQTMERQHVERLSGHYENLEATADMYADAEFDGAFKDGKVDLSMGGKLPGNNLDKLMRAQNTVNSYFNNHTYFYGYRHTNQFFGPGRAYNMSPAGWSEAYGQRYTFHNDTFVTPISPLRSIQSGVTRFSGDARAAAGQENITVNGTGHDLNATVNYEARKGDPTTTRKFWTYDHRVNPLQAIHAVTIGPAYQNKVEDRIGSIAEGKLADFVILDEDIMDVAAKEPLRIADMRVASTIVADKVVHGVLPDSKTFISQFCAAYEQPTLDTVVTVQSSQMIDNATADKEYAALERGEKRFGTLQFTAEVAADSSAIFQMNMLGNGEKISALKLYKLTANKKSEYTYGRPAPDALGSASGQWWIASFDNPTVQLHQDTVLEMDKQYVAFFIIHDNDSVFDADKTDGVIVDPVTMVSTSGTLPTNGGTADPTSNDDDGGSSSGCTVGSTPSYDLLVLLLGMSAVAAIRVLRRRNEQ
;
A
#
# COMPACT_ATOMS: atom_id res chain seq x y z
N MET A 1 -51.46 39.44 53.58
CA MET A 1 -50.91 38.73 52.40
C MET A 1 -49.52 39.25 52.00
N LYS A 2 -48.58 39.32 52.93
CA LYS A 2 -47.24 39.94 52.77
C LYS A 2 -46.07 38.93 52.60
N ASN A 3 -46.35 37.66 52.29
CA ASN A 3 -45.33 36.59 52.29
C ASN A 3 -45.15 35.80 50.97
N ARG A 4 -45.67 36.27 49.83
CA ARG A 4 -45.50 35.53 48.54
C ARG A 4 -44.53 36.13 47.53
N VAL A 5 -44.01 37.35 47.75
CA VAL A 5 -43.14 38.02 46.75
C VAL A 5 -41.63 37.87 47.06
N LYS A 6 -41.24 37.47 48.27
CA LYS A 6 -39.81 37.31 48.64
C LYS A 6 -39.19 35.94 48.30
N LYS A 7 -40.00 34.90 48.02
CA LYS A 7 -39.48 33.56 47.65
C LYS A 7 -39.16 33.42 46.16
N GLN A 8 -39.75 34.21 45.28
CA GLN A 8 -39.45 34.15 43.84
C GLN A 8 -38.24 35.01 43.44
N ALA A 9 -37.92 36.07 44.19
CA ALA A 9 -36.74 36.90 43.93
C ALA A 9 -35.41 36.23 44.34
N LEU A 10 -35.40 35.40 45.40
CA LEU A 10 -34.19 34.62 45.76
C LEU A 10 -33.98 33.41 44.84
N SER A 11 -35.04 32.81 44.29
CA SER A 11 -34.92 31.72 43.31
C SER A 11 -34.44 32.20 41.94
N PHE A 12 -34.72 33.46 41.56
CA PHE A 12 -34.21 34.04 40.31
C PHE A 12 -32.75 34.48 40.41
N ALA A 13 -32.30 34.96 41.57
CA ALA A 13 -30.88 35.30 41.80
C ALA A 13 -29.98 34.06 41.92
N ALA A 14 -30.48 32.96 42.51
CA ALA A 14 -29.77 31.68 42.52
C ALA A 14 -29.78 30.99 41.14
N ALA A 15 -30.84 31.16 40.35
CA ALA A 15 -30.88 30.68 38.96
C ALA A 15 -29.98 31.52 38.04
N MET A 16 -29.87 32.83 38.22
CA MET A 16 -28.91 33.66 37.47
C MET A 16 -27.46 33.44 37.92
N ALA A 17 -27.19 33.07 39.18
CA ALA A 17 -25.84 32.65 39.59
C ALA A 17 -25.47 31.25 39.07
N MET A 18 -26.43 30.38 38.75
CA MET A 18 -26.16 29.13 38.02
C MET A 18 -26.13 29.29 36.49
N ILE A 19 -26.79 30.33 35.95
CA ILE A 19 -26.76 30.64 34.51
C ILE A 19 -25.59 31.58 34.13
N LEU A 20 -25.05 32.36 35.08
CA LEU A 20 -23.85 33.19 34.89
C LEU A 20 -22.61 32.69 35.66
N GLY A 21 -22.76 31.69 36.54
CA GLY A 21 -21.67 30.95 37.17
C GLY A 21 -21.20 29.73 36.37
N GLY A 22 -21.79 29.48 35.19
CA GLY A 22 -21.28 28.52 34.20
C GLY A 22 -20.03 28.98 33.45
N GLY A 23 -19.45 30.13 33.83
CA GLY A 23 -18.29 30.75 33.21
C GLY A 23 -16.97 30.51 33.94
N MET A 24 -16.73 29.28 34.40
CA MET A 24 -15.38 28.74 34.51
C MET A 24 -15.47 27.25 34.16
N GLN A 25 -15.78 26.95 32.90
CA GLN A 25 -14.93 25.96 32.25
C GLN A 25 -13.51 26.45 32.53
N LEU A 26 -12.78 25.72 33.39
CA LEU A 26 -11.34 25.70 33.26
C LEU A 26 -11.13 25.34 31.79
N TYR A 27 -10.93 26.35 30.94
CA TYR A 27 -10.42 26.13 29.61
C TYR A 27 -9.11 25.41 29.88
N ALA A 28 -9.08 24.08 29.69
CA ALA A 28 -7.84 23.41 29.43
C ALA A 28 -7.21 24.23 28.31
N ALA A 29 -6.07 24.86 28.57
CA ALA A 29 -5.41 25.65 27.55
C ALA A 29 -5.30 24.77 26.31
N ASP A 30 -5.81 25.26 25.17
CA ASP A 30 -5.76 24.49 23.93
C ASP A 30 -4.33 24.01 23.72
N LYS A 31 -4.18 22.69 23.57
CA LYS A 31 -2.87 22.08 23.33
C LYS A 31 -2.32 22.68 22.04
N ILE A 32 -1.05 23.07 22.06
CA ILE A 32 -0.40 23.70 20.90
C ILE A 32 0.02 22.67 19.83
N ALA A 33 0.06 21.38 20.21
CA ALA A 33 0.32 20.24 19.35
C ALA A 33 -0.36 18.98 19.92
N ASP A 34 -0.79 18.10 19.04
CA ASP A 34 -1.28 16.76 19.39
C ASP A 34 -0.10 15.84 19.67
N THR A 35 0.82 15.72 18.72
CA THR A 35 1.98 14.84 18.85
C THR A 35 3.28 15.57 18.52
N VAL A 36 4.33 15.32 19.30
CA VAL A 36 5.69 15.84 19.05
C VAL A 36 6.68 14.70 19.00
N TYR A 37 7.34 14.50 17.86
CA TYR A 37 8.34 13.45 17.63
C TYR A 37 9.74 14.01 17.84
N ARG A 38 10.58 13.31 18.62
CA ARG A 38 11.96 13.72 18.92
C ARG A 38 12.91 12.53 19.10
N ASN A 39 14.20 12.82 19.28
CA ASN A 39 15.23 11.83 19.64
C ASN A 39 15.34 10.67 18.63
N GLY A 40 15.26 10.99 17.34
CA GLY A 40 15.43 10.05 16.24
C GLY A 40 16.16 10.69 15.07
N LYS A 41 16.41 9.90 14.03
CA LYS A 41 16.97 10.40 12.77
C LYS A 41 15.83 10.78 11.83
N ILE A 42 15.42 12.05 11.85
CA ILE A 42 14.27 12.53 11.06
C ILE A 42 14.77 13.12 9.75
N TYR A 43 14.51 12.46 8.63
CA TYR A 43 14.79 12.99 7.29
C TYR A 43 13.56 13.67 6.71
N THR A 44 13.72 14.89 6.22
CA THR A 44 12.57 15.70 5.77
C THR A 44 12.19 15.47 4.32
N ILE A 45 13.15 15.08 3.47
CA ILE A 45 12.98 14.91 2.02
C ILE A 45 12.46 16.22 1.39
N THR A 46 13.05 17.35 1.78
CA THR A 46 12.69 18.70 1.31
C THR A 46 13.78 19.33 0.42
N GLU A 47 14.91 18.66 0.27
CA GLU A 47 15.87 18.94 -0.79
C GLU A 47 15.25 18.70 -2.17
N THR A 48 15.78 19.37 -3.18
CA THR A 48 15.35 19.17 -4.58
C THR A 48 15.92 17.88 -5.14
N VAL A 49 15.32 17.36 -6.21
CA VAL A 49 15.85 16.19 -6.93
C VAL A 49 17.31 16.37 -7.42
N GLN A 50 17.74 17.61 -7.68
CA GLN A 50 19.14 17.89 -8.05
C GLN A 50 20.07 17.87 -6.83
N GLU A 51 19.63 18.40 -5.70
CA GLU A 51 20.38 18.31 -4.43
C GLU A 51 20.52 16.85 -3.99
N ALA A 52 19.49 16.02 -4.21
CA ALA A 52 19.46 14.60 -3.86
C ALA A 52 20.53 13.74 -4.57
N LYS A 53 21.16 14.24 -5.64
CA LYS A 53 22.27 13.57 -6.33
C LYS A 53 23.50 13.37 -5.45
N ASP A 54 23.66 14.16 -4.39
CA ASP A 54 24.64 13.91 -3.32
C ASP A 54 23.90 13.55 -2.02
N VAL A 55 24.12 12.34 -1.54
CA VAL A 55 23.53 11.82 -0.29
C VAL A 55 23.84 12.69 0.93
N LYS A 56 24.90 13.49 0.90
CA LYS A 56 25.26 14.42 1.98
C LYS A 56 24.28 15.59 2.12
N ASN A 57 23.47 15.85 1.10
CA ASN A 57 22.45 16.90 1.12
C ASN A 57 21.13 16.46 1.76
N ALA A 58 21.05 15.22 2.27
CA ALA A 58 19.86 14.74 2.97
C ALA A 58 19.53 15.66 4.16
N LYS A 59 18.40 16.37 4.09
CA LYS A 59 18.00 17.33 5.12
C LYS A 59 17.39 16.63 6.33
N LYS A 60 17.92 16.94 7.51
CA LYS A 60 17.48 16.39 8.80
C LYS A 60 17.01 17.48 9.77
N VAL A 61 16.17 17.09 10.72
CA VAL A 61 15.74 17.91 11.85
C VAL A 61 15.73 17.11 13.14
N ASP A 62 15.62 17.80 14.28
CA ASP A 62 15.60 17.16 15.60
C ASP A 62 14.17 16.88 16.08
N VAL A 63 13.21 17.76 15.72
CA VAL A 63 11.84 17.74 16.24
C VAL A 63 10.82 18.05 15.14
N VAL A 64 9.71 17.30 15.16
CA VAL A 64 8.51 17.53 14.35
C VAL A 64 7.28 17.57 15.26
N ALA A 65 6.44 18.59 15.13
CA ALA A 65 5.16 18.67 15.86
C ALA A 65 3.97 18.66 14.90
N THR A 66 2.88 18.03 15.33
CA THR A 66 1.65 17.87 14.56
C THR A 66 0.44 18.40 15.34
N LEU A 67 -0.56 18.88 14.61
CA LEU A 67 -1.84 19.30 15.15
C LEU A 67 -2.93 19.10 14.09
N ASN A 68 -4.02 18.43 14.45
CA ASN A 68 -5.14 18.11 13.56
C ASN A 68 -4.70 17.44 12.24
N GLY A 69 -3.80 16.45 12.35
CA GLY A 69 -3.30 15.68 11.21
C GLY A 69 -2.39 16.46 10.26
N LYS A 70 -1.90 17.65 10.65
CA LYS A 70 -0.96 18.47 9.90
C LYS A 70 0.32 18.71 10.68
N ILE A 71 1.41 18.90 9.95
CA ILE A 71 2.70 19.30 10.49
C ILE A 71 2.67 20.80 10.76
N ILE A 72 2.97 21.20 11.99
CA ILE A 72 2.96 22.62 12.41
C ILE A 72 4.33 23.14 12.85
N PHE A 73 5.30 22.26 13.05
CA PHE A 73 6.68 22.63 13.36
C PHE A 73 7.65 21.59 12.83
N VAL A 74 8.75 22.05 12.22
CA VAL A 74 9.86 21.23 11.73
C VAL A 74 11.16 21.98 12.02
N GLY A 75 11.98 21.52 12.97
CA GLY A 75 13.16 22.30 13.35
C GLY A 75 14.06 21.69 14.41
N SER A 76 14.89 22.56 15.02
CA SER A 76 15.85 22.17 16.05
C SER A 76 15.17 21.92 17.40
N GLU A 77 15.81 21.14 18.27
CA GLU A 77 15.31 20.91 19.63
C GLU A 77 15.27 22.22 20.44
N ALA A 78 16.23 23.12 20.22
CA ALA A 78 16.30 24.41 20.88
C ALA A 78 15.09 25.29 20.55
N ASP A 79 14.72 25.36 19.26
CA ASP A 79 13.56 26.14 18.81
C ASP A 79 12.25 25.51 19.29
N ALA A 80 12.14 24.18 19.24
CA ALA A 80 10.98 23.45 19.74
C ALA A 80 10.73 23.74 21.24
N LYS A 81 11.80 23.72 22.04
CA LYS A 81 11.75 24.06 23.47
C LYS A 81 11.34 25.51 23.69
N ALA A 82 11.92 26.45 22.93
CA ALA A 82 11.60 27.87 23.04
C ALA A 82 10.12 28.16 22.71
N GLN A 83 9.55 27.41 21.76
CA GLN A 83 8.14 27.52 21.36
C GLN A 83 7.17 26.71 22.23
N GLY A 84 7.70 25.89 23.16
CA GLY A 84 6.91 25.13 24.12
C GLY A 84 6.41 23.78 23.64
N PHE A 85 6.88 23.29 22.47
CA PHE A 85 6.50 21.96 21.95
C PHE A 85 7.03 20.80 22.80
N LEU A 86 8.01 21.06 23.66
CA LEU A 86 8.58 20.06 24.59
C LEU A 86 8.07 20.23 26.03
N ASP A 87 7.01 21.01 26.24
CA ASP A 87 6.31 21.12 27.52
C ASP A 87 5.09 20.18 27.52
N GLU A 88 5.15 19.11 28.30
CA GLU A 88 4.08 18.10 28.43
C GLU A 88 2.74 18.71 28.86
N ASN A 89 2.74 19.88 29.51
CA ASN A 89 1.50 20.58 29.85
C ASN A 89 0.84 21.23 28.64
N LYS A 90 1.61 21.52 27.58
CA LYS A 90 1.15 22.23 26.37
C LYS A 90 0.90 21.34 25.17
N VAL A 91 1.41 20.12 25.16
CA VAL A 91 1.19 19.14 24.07
C VAL A 91 0.43 17.93 24.58
N SER A 92 -0.28 17.21 23.70
CA SER A 92 -1.03 16.02 24.11
C SER A 92 -0.12 14.81 24.30
N LYS A 93 0.89 14.66 23.44
CA LYS A 93 1.85 13.55 23.48
C LYS A 93 3.22 13.97 22.98
N ILE A 94 4.28 13.52 23.66
CA ILE A 94 5.65 13.54 23.14
C ILE A 94 6.04 12.09 22.85
N VAL A 95 6.51 11.82 21.64
CA VAL A 95 7.00 10.52 21.19
C VAL A 95 8.52 10.54 21.16
N ASP A 96 9.13 9.65 21.96
CA ASP A 96 10.57 9.36 21.88
C ASP A 96 10.82 8.30 20.81
N LEU A 97 11.49 8.68 19.72
CA LEU A 97 11.82 7.77 18.63
C LEU A 97 12.93 6.75 18.99
N ARG A 98 13.59 6.90 20.14
CA ARG A 98 14.66 6.00 20.63
C ARG A 98 15.78 5.76 19.60
N GLY A 99 16.18 6.81 18.90
CA GLY A 99 17.22 6.77 17.88
C GLY A 99 16.80 6.17 16.53
N LYS A 100 15.56 5.68 16.39
CA LYS A 100 15.01 5.16 15.14
C LYS A 100 14.88 6.25 14.07
N THR A 101 14.65 5.82 12.83
CA THR A 101 14.58 6.72 11.68
C THR A 101 13.14 7.06 11.36
N MET A 102 12.85 8.34 11.13
CA MET A 102 11.55 8.79 10.62
C MET A 102 11.72 9.41 9.23
N LEU A 103 10.88 8.98 8.30
CA LEU A 103 10.77 9.50 6.93
C LEU A 103 9.33 9.98 6.69
N PRO A 104 9.06 10.79 5.65
CA PRO A 104 7.71 10.92 5.12
C PRO A 104 7.15 9.53 4.81
N GLY A 105 5.87 9.29 5.06
CA GLY A 105 5.22 8.03 4.70
C GLY A 105 5.39 7.76 3.20
N PHE A 106 5.59 6.49 2.83
CA PHE A 106 5.80 6.13 1.44
C PHE A 106 4.53 6.35 0.62
N VAL A 107 4.71 6.81 -0.61
CA VAL A 107 3.64 7.01 -1.60
C VAL A 107 3.87 5.98 -2.70
N ASP A 108 2.89 5.13 -2.93
CA ASP A 108 2.96 4.13 -4.00
C ASP A 108 2.99 4.84 -5.37
N GLY A 109 3.97 4.47 -6.21
CA GLY A 109 4.15 5.07 -7.54
C GLY A 109 3.23 4.51 -8.61
N HIS A 110 2.72 3.30 -8.40
CA HIS A 110 1.70 2.62 -9.20
C HIS A 110 1.35 1.23 -8.61
N GLY A 111 0.05 0.96 -8.45
CA GLY A 111 -0.45 -0.31 -7.91
C GLY A 111 -1.93 -0.52 -8.20
N HIS A 112 -2.49 -1.57 -7.62
CA HIS A 112 -3.88 -1.98 -7.79
C HIS A 112 -4.57 -2.14 -6.43
N PHE A 113 -4.45 -1.14 -5.55
CA PHE A 113 -5.20 -1.13 -4.29
C PHE A 113 -6.72 -1.21 -4.58
N PRO A 114 -7.52 -2.04 -3.89
CA PRO A 114 -7.19 -2.92 -2.76
C PRO A 114 -6.97 -4.41 -3.15
N SER A 115 -6.72 -4.74 -4.42
CA SER A 115 -6.80 -6.13 -4.91
C SER A 115 -5.91 -7.15 -4.18
N GLN A 116 -4.80 -6.72 -3.55
CA GLN A 116 -4.01 -7.59 -2.67
C GLN A 116 -4.84 -8.18 -1.52
N GLY A 117 -5.74 -7.39 -0.91
CA GLY A 117 -6.56 -7.88 0.18
C GLY A 117 -7.59 -8.92 -0.25
N ASP A 118 -8.18 -8.76 -1.45
CA ASP A 118 -9.07 -9.79 -2.00
C ASP A 118 -8.30 -11.09 -2.30
N ASN A 119 -7.06 -10.96 -2.79
CA ASN A 119 -6.20 -12.10 -3.05
C ASN A 119 -5.84 -12.86 -1.76
N ASP A 120 -5.44 -12.14 -0.72
CA ASP A 120 -5.06 -12.72 0.58
C ASP A 120 -6.21 -13.47 1.25
N LEU A 121 -7.44 -12.95 1.15
CA LEU A 121 -8.58 -13.48 1.89
C LEU A 121 -9.37 -14.56 1.14
N PHE A 122 -9.49 -14.44 -0.19
CA PHE A 122 -10.47 -15.23 -0.94
C PHE A 122 -9.85 -16.15 -2.00
N LYS A 123 -8.57 -16.00 -2.34
CA LYS A 123 -7.91 -16.76 -3.41
C LYS A 123 -6.79 -17.65 -2.87
N VAL A 124 -6.40 -18.65 -3.67
CA VAL A 124 -5.28 -19.54 -3.37
C VAL A 124 -3.98 -18.87 -3.78
N ASN A 125 -3.06 -18.69 -2.84
CA ASN A 125 -1.74 -18.12 -3.09
C ASN A 125 -0.88 -19.14 -3.87
N LEU A 126 -0.57 -18.83 -5.13
CA LEU A 126 0.30 -19.65 -5.98
C LEU A 126 1.66 -18.99 -6.25
N ASN A 127 2.06 -18.03 -5.42
CA ASN A 127 3.36 -17.38 -5.54
C ASN A 127 4.51 -18.40 -5.40
N SER A 128 5.60 -18.10 -6.11
CA SER A 128 6.87 -18.80 -5.92
C SER A 128 7.52 -18.47 -4.56
N PRO A 129 8.50 -19.27 -4.10
CA PRO A 129 9.27 -18.97 -2.89
C PRO A 129 9.90 -17.58 -2.87
N LEU A 130 10.27 -17.06 -4.04
CA LEU A 130 10.85 -15.73 -4.19
C LEU A 130 9.88 -14.60 -3.78
N LEU A 131 8.58 -14.85 -3.88
CA LEU A 131 7.50 -13.92 -3.54
C LEU A 131 6.81 -14.31 -2.23
N GLY A 132 7.45 -15.15 -1.41
CA GLY A 132 6.93 -15.59 -0.12
C GLY A 132 5.88 -16.71 -0.19
N GLY A 133 5.67 -17.33 -1.35
CA GLY A 133 4.82 -18.52 -1.49
C GLY A 133 5.59 -19.83 -1.39
N THR A 134 4.93 -20.94 -1.73
CA THR A 134 5.50 -22.30 -1.65
C THR A 134 5.67 -22.96 -3.02
N VAL A 135 5.10 -22.37 -4.07
CA VAL A 135 4.86 -23.02 -5.36
C VAL A 135 6.06 -22.88 -6.30
N ASP A 136 6.87 -23.93 -6.36
CA ASP A 136 8.04 -24.07 -7.26
C ASP A 136 7.96 -25.31 -8.16
N THR A 137 6.83 -26.03 -8.15
CA THR A 137 6.56 -27.24 -8.93
C THR A 137 5.09 -27.33 -9.27
N MET A 138 4.75 -28.05 -10.35
CA MET A 138 3.35 -28.31 -10.72
C MET A 138 2.60 -29.07 -9.62
N ASP A 139 3.27 -30.03 -8.97
CA ASP A 139 2.68 -30.82 -7.89
C ASP A 139 2.29 -29.95 -6.69
N LYS A 140 3.13 -28.98 -6.30
CA LYS A 140 2.76 -28.03 -5.24
C LYS A 140 1.62 -27.11 -5.65
N LEU A 141 1.61 -26.63 -6.91
CA LEU A 141 0.50 -25.84 -7.44
C LEU A 141 -0.83 -26.60 -7.31
N VAL A 142 -0.84 -27.87 -7.75
CA VAL A 142 -2.01 -28.76 -7.65
C VAL A 142 -2.38 -29.01 -6.18
N ALA A 143 -1.40 -29.20 -5.30
CA ALA A 143 -1.63 -29.46 -3.87
C ALA A 143 -2.30 -28.27 -3.17
N GLU A 144 -1.87 -27.03 -3.42
CA GLU A 144 -2.49 -25.82 -2.84
C GLU A 144 -3.96 -25.68 -3.29
N LEU A 145 -4.24 -25.96 -4.56
CA LEU A 145 -5.62 -25.95 -5.09
C LEU A 145 -6.47 -27.10 -4.53
N HIS A 146 -5.91 -28.30 -4.40
CA HIS A 146 -6.58 -29.45 -3.81
C HIS A 146 -6.93 -29.19 -2.35
N ALA A 147 -5.99 -28.66 -1.56
CA ALA A 147 -6.23 -28.30 -0.16
C ALA A 147 -7.40 -27.30 -0.03
N LYS A 148 -7.52 -26.35 -0.96
CA LYS A 148 -8.69 -25.45 -0.99
C LYS A 148 -9.97 -26.21 -1.34
N ALA A 149 -9.93 -27.11 -2.33
CA ALA A 149 -11.08 -27.92 -2.74
C ALA A 149 -11.65 -28.76 -1.58
N GLU A 150 -10.79 -29.31 -0.73
CA GLU A 150 -11.20 -30.10 0.46
C GLU A 150 -12.01 -29.29 1.49
N THR A 151 -11.91 -27.95 1.45
CA THR A 151 -12.60 -27.05 2.39
C THR A 151 -13.94 -26.52 1.86
N LEU A 152 -14.29 -26.78 0.60
CA LEU A 152 -15.43 -26.15 -0.07
C LEU A 152 -16.48 -27.16 -0.54
N PRO A 153 -17.78 -26.80 -0.57
CA PRO A 153 -18.80 -27.62 -1.20
C PRO A 153 -18.56 -27.79 -2.71
N ALA A 154 -18.81 -28.98 -3.25
CA ALA A 154 -18.67 -29.28 -4.67
C ALA A 154 -19.35 -28.22 -5.58
N GLY A 155 -18.68 -27.84 -6.67
CA GLY A 155 -19.14 -26.80 -7.60
C GLY A 155 -18.79 -25.37 -7.19
N SER A 156 -18.26 -25.14 -5.98
CA SER A 156 -17.74 -23.82 -5.57
C SER A 156 -16.56 -23.40 -6.44
N PRO A 157 -16.47 -22.13 -6.87
CA PRO A 157 -15.33 -21.65 -7.67
C PRO A 157 -14.05 -21.60 -6.84
N ILE A 158 -12.93 -22.01 -7.44
CA ILE A 158 -11.59 -21.87 -6.86
C ILE A 158 -10.76 -20.98 -7.78
N ILE A 159 -10.28 -19.86 -7.22
CA ILE A 159 -9.42 -18.92 -7.92
C ILE A 159 -8.04 -18.97 -7.29
N GLY A 160 -7.02 -19.30 -8.08
CA GLY A 160 -5.62 -19.16 -7.71
C GLY A 160 -5.01 -17.89 -8.30
N TRP A 161 -4.04 -17.27 -7.62
CA TRP A 161 -3.37 -16.07 -8.10
C TRP A 161 -1.85 -16.19 -8.06
N ASN A 162 -1.19 -15.50 -9.00
CA ASN A 162 0.26 -15.38 -9.14
C ASN A 162 1.06 -16.67 -9.35
N TYR A 163 0.53 -17.65 -10.08
CA TYR A 163 1.41 -18.72 -10.55
C TYR A 163 2.43 -18.16 -11.56
N ASP A 164 3.65 -18.70 -11.57
CA ASP A 164 4.73 -18.29 -12.47
C ASP A 164 5.34 -19.54 -13.11
N ASP A 165 5.03 -19.77 -14.39
CA ASP A 165 5.46 -20.97 -15.11
C ASP A 165 6.99 -21.09 -15.17
N THR A 166 7.71 -19.98 -15.23
CA THR A 166 9.17 -19.99 -15.35
C THR A 166 9.88 -20.29 -14.02
N GLN A 167 9.17 -20.12 -12.90
CA GLN A 167 9.65 -20.49 -11.56
C GLN A 167 9.26 -21.93 -11.17
N LEU A 168 8.32 -22.56 -11.88
CA LEU A 168 8.05 -23.99 -11.74
C LEU A 168 9.26 -24.81 -12.21
N ALA A 169 9.51 -25.94 -11.54
CA ALA A 169 10.56 -26.90 -11.90
C ALA A 169 10.47 -27.33 -13.37
N GLU A 170 9.24 -27.50 -13.84
CA GLU A 170 8.88 -27.96 -15.17
C GLU A 170 9.01 -26.88 -16.25
N GLN A 171 9.05 -25.60 -15.88
CA GLN A 171 9.14 -24.45 -16.80
C GLN A 171 8.06 -24.44 -17.91
N VAL A 172 6.84 -24.81 -17.55
CA VAL A 172 5.67 -24.85 -18.45
C VAL A 172 4.43 -24.31 -17.74
N HIS A 173 3.52 -23.70 -18.49
CA HIS A 173 2.22 -23.33 -17.95
C HIS A 173 1.44 -24.58 -17.53
N PRO A 174 0.61 -24.49 -16.47
CA PRO A 174 -0.36 -25.53 -16.16
C PRO A 174 -1.34 -25.68 -17.33
N THR A 175 -1.86 -26.90 -17.48
CA THR A 175 -2.95 -27.19 -18.42
C THR A 175 -4.23 -27.49 -17.65
N ARG A 176 -5.37 -27.53 -18.37
CA ARG A 176 -6.64 -27.99 -17.81
C ARG A 176 -6.52 -29.37 -17.17
N ALA A 177 -5.71 -30.26 -17.75
CA ALA A 177 -5.48 -31.60 -17.24
C ALA A 177 -4.66 -31.61 -15.94
N ASP A 178 -3.77 -30.63 -15.74
CA ASP A 178 -3.07 -30.47 -14.46
C ASP A 178 -4.01 -29.97 -13.37
N LEU A 179 -4.84 -28.97 -13.68
CA LEU A 179 -5.83 -28.44 -12.73
C LEU A 179 -6.93 -29.46 -12.42
N ASP A 180 -7.29 -30.32 -13.36
CA ASP A 180 -8.23 -31.44 -13.14
C ASP A 180 -7.71 -32.45 -12.10
N LYS A 181 -6.38 -32.53 -11.87
CA LYS A 181 -5.81 -33.34 -10.77
C LYS A 181 -6.12 -32.76 -9.40
N ALA A 182 -6.29 -31.44 -9.29
CA ALA A 182 -6.70 -30.79 -8.04
C ALA A 182 -8.19 -31.01 -7.79
N SER A 183 -9.02 -30.87 -8.83
CA SER A 183 -10.43 -31.24 -8.79
C SER A 183 -11.08 -31.26 -10.17
N THR A 184 -11.99 -32.22 -10.38
CA THR A 184 -12.93 -32.25 -11.51
C THR A 184 -14.36 -31.82 -11.13
N THR A 185 -14.64 -31.62 -9.85
CA THR A 185 -15.97 -31.22 -9.33
C THR A 185 -16.07 -29.72 -9.06
N HIS A 186 -14.94 -29.04 -8.91
CA HIS A 186 -14.87 -27.59 -8.76
C HIS A 186 -14.38 -26.95 -10.06
N PRO A 187 -15.05 -25.91 -10.57
CA PRO A 187 -14.45 -25.07 -11.61
C PRO A 187 -13.25 -24.31 -11.01
N ILE A 188 -12.10 -24.39 -11.67
CA ILE A 188 -10.85 -23.77 -11.24
C ILE A 188 -10.35 -22.80 -12.32
N LEU A 189 -9.91 -21.62 -11.88
CA LEU A 189 -9.18 -20.65 -12.71
C LEU A 189 -7.95 -20.17 -11.94
N VAL A 190 -6.75 -20.32 -12.51
CA VAL A 190 -5.52 -19.78 -11.93
C VAL A 190 -4.98 -18.64 -12.78
N VAL A 191 -4.68 -17.50 -12.15
CA VAL A 191 -4.18 -16.30 -12.82
C VAL A 191 -2.66 -16.26 -12.73
N HIS A 192 -2.01 -16.02 -13.85
CA HIS A 192 -0.56 -15.88 -13.95
C HIS A 192 -0.10 -14.60 -13.26
N ILE A 193 1.13 -14.59 -12.73
CA ILE A 193 1.72 -13.45 -12.02
C ILE A 193 1.67 -12.12 -12.81
N SER A 194 1.71 -12.16 -14.14
CA SER A 194 1.59 -10.94 -14.94
C SER A 194 0.17 -10.35 -14.96
N GLY A 195 -0.87 -11.08 -14.55
CA GLY A 195 -2.26 -10.70 -14.75
C GLY A 195 -2.75 -10.79 -16.21
N HIS A 196 -1.85 -11.02 -17.17
CA HIS A 196 -2.16 -11.09 -18.60
C HIS A 196 -2.49 -12.50 -19.10
N MET A 197 -2.45 -13.52 -18.24
CA MET A 197 -2.77 -14.90 -18.63
C MET A 197 -3.52 -15.62 -17.51
N ALA A 198 -4.38 -16.57 -17.86
CA ALA A 198 -5.02 -17.47 -16.91
C ALA A 198 -5.11 -18.90 -17.45
N VAL A 199 -5.26 -19.88 -16.57
CA VAL A 199 -5.51 -21.28 -16.95
C VAL A 199 -6.77 -21.77 -16.27
N ALA A 200 -7.71 -22.31 -17.05
CA ALA A 200 -8.95 -22.90 -16.57
C ALA A 200 -8.92 -24.43 -16.65
N ASN A 201 -9.51 -25.12 -15.67
CA ASN A 201 -9.69 -26.58 -15.71
C ASN A 201 -10.86 -26.98 -16.63
N SER A 202 -11.06 -28.29 -16.85
CA SER A 202 -12.12 -28.75 -17.76
C SER A 202 -13.51 -28.34 -17.27
N ALA A 203 -13.77 -28.42 -15.96
CA ALA A 203 -15.06 -28.00 -15.39
C ALA A 203 -15.39 -26.52 -15.62
N ALA A 204 -14.38 -25.63 -15.55
CA ALA A 204 -14.57 -24.21 -15.84
C ALA A 204 -14.77 -23.95 -17.35
N LEU A 205 -14.00 -24.60 -18.22
CA LEU A 205 -14.15 -24.46 -19.68
C LEU A 205 -15.55 -24.92 -20.16
N ASP A 206 -16.00 -26.08 -19.69
CA ASP A 206 -17.31 -26.64 -20.02
C ASP A 206 -18.44 -25.72 -19.56
N LYS A 207 -18.32 -25.16 -18.35
CA LYS A 207 -19.30 -24.23 -17.78
C LYS A 207 -19.55 -23.01 -18.66
N TYR A 208 -18.51 -22.48 -19.29
CA TYR A 208 -18.60 -21.29 -20.16
C TYR A 208 -18.57 -21.61 -21.66
N GLY A 209 -18.65 -22.90 -22.04
CA GLY A 209 -18.72 -23.32 -23.43
C GLY A 209 -17.45 -23.06 -24.24
N VAL A 210 -16.28 -22.97 -23.60
CA VAL A 210 -14.99 -22.83 -24.28
C VAL A 210 -14.53 -24.21 -24.75
N ASN A 211 -14.55 -24.44 -26.07
CA ASN A 211 -14.29 -25.75 -26.67
C ASN A 211 -13.52 -25.61 -27.99
N LYS A 212 -13.30 -26.72 -28.71
CA LYS A 212 -12.60 -26.75 -30.00
C LYS A 212 -13.11 -25.73 -31.05
N SER A 213 -14.41 -25.42 -31.04
CA SER A 213 -15.01 -24.46 -31.97
C SER A 213 -14.78 -22.99 -31.59
N THR A 214 -14.32 -22.69 -30.37
CA THR A 214 -14.03 -21.33 -29.91
C THR A 214 -12.90 -20.73 -30.74
N ASN A 215 -13.21 -19.71 -31.54
CA ASN A 215 -12.25 -19.03 -32.42
C ASN A 215 -11.97 -17.61 -31.91
N VAL A 216 -11.42 -17.54 -30.70
CA VAL A 216 -10.99 -16.29 -30.06
C VAL A 216 -9.49 -16.34 -29.91
N GLU A 217 -8.84 -15.29 -30.39
CA GLU A 217 -7.41 -15.09 -30.25
C GLU A 217 -6.98 -15.08 -28.78
N GLY A 218 -5.83 -15.68 -28.48
CA GLY A 218 -5.35 -15.91 -27.13
C GLY A 218 -5.85 -17.21 -26.47
N VAL A 219 -6.80 -17.95 -27.07
CA VAL A 219 -7.17 -19.30 -26.60
C VAL A 219 -6.15 -20.32 -27.13
N VAL A 220 -5.30 -20.84 -26.24
CA VAL A 220 -4.26 -21.80 -26.62
C VAL A 220 -4.85 -23.20 -26.77
N LYS A 221 -4.64 -23.81 -27.95
CA LYS A 221 -5.16 -25.14 -28.31
C LYS A 221 -4.04 -26.17 -28.46
N ASP A 222 -4.36 -27.42 -28.16
CA ASP A 222 -3.46 -28.56 -28.38
C ASP A 222 -3.45 -29.00 -29.86
N ALA A 223 -2.68 -30.05 -30.16
CA ALA A 223 -2.56 -30.60 -31.52
C ALA A 223 -3.89 -31.17 -32.09
N ASN A 224 -4.85 -31.49 -31.24
CA ASN A 224 -6.19 -31.95 -31.64
C ASN A 224 -7.18 -30.79 -31.82
N GLY A 225 -6.75 -29.56 -31.52
CA GLY A 225 -7.57 -28.35 -31.56
C GLY A 225 -8.42 -28.14 -30.30
N GLU A 226 -8.23 -28.94 -29.24
CA GLU A 226 -8.94 -28.73 -27.97
C GLU A 226 -8.26 -27.61 -27.16
N PRO A 227 -9.01 -26.75 -26.46
CA PRO A 227 -8.42 -25.78 -25.55
C PRO A 227 -7.55 -26.47 -24.49
N THR A 228 -6.33 -25.97 -24.31
CA THR A 228 -5.41 -26.43 -23.24
C THR A 228 -5.82 -25.91 -21.87
N GLY A 229 -6.71 -24.92 -21.80
CA GLY A 229 -7.05 -24.16 -20.61
C GLY A 229 -6.32 -22.81 -20.52
N LEU A 230 -5.17 -22.64 -21.19
CA LEU A 230 -4.42 -21.38 -21.18
C LEU A 230 -5.09 -20.31 -22.07
N LEU A 231 -5.34 -19.15 -21.46
CA LEU A 231 -6.01 -17.99 -22.02
C LEU A 231 -5.08 -16.78 -21.92
N LEU A 232 -4.73 -16.18 -23.06
CA LEU A 232 -3.80 -15.06 -23.16
C LEU A 232 -4.56 -13.74 -23.38
N GLU A 233 -4.14 -12.70 -22.65
CA GLU A 233 -4.72 -11.35 -22.62
C GLU A 233 -6.20 -11.29 -22.20
N MET A 234 -6.69 -10.06 -22.05
CA MET A 234 -8.00 -9.76 -21.47
C MET A 234 -9.17 -10.35 -22.27
N LYS A 235 -9.03 -10.44 -23.60
CA LYS A 235 -10.07 -10.96 -24.50
C LYS A 235 -10.31 -12.46 -24.31
N ALA A 236 -9.26 -13.28 -24.22
CA ALA A 236 -9.41 -14.72 -24.02
C ALA A 236 -9.79 -15.04 -22.58
N GLN A 237 -9.19 -14.36 -21.59
CA GLN A 237 -9.54 -14.52 -20.18
C GLN A 237 -11.03 -14.21 -19.91
N GLY A 238 -11.58 -13.19 -20.58
CA GLY A 238 -12.98 -12.81 -20.48
C GLY A 238 -14.00 -13.88 -20.93
N LEU A 239 -13.55 -14.97 -21.58
CA LEU A 239 -14.41 -16.13 -21.90
C LEU A 239 -14.72 -16.99 -20.68
N VAL A 240 -13.90 -16.94 -19.63
CA VAL A 240 -14.07 -17.71 -18.39
C VAL A 240 -14.18 -16.72 -17.21
N PRO A 241 -15.32 -16.03 -17.03
CA PRO A 241 -15.51 -15.02 -15.99
C PRO A 241 -15.69 -15.63 -14.59
N LEU A 242 -15.05 -16.77 -14.28
CA LEU A 242 -15.22 -17.54 -13.05
C LEU A 242 -14.94 -16.71 -11.78
N ALA A 243 -13.99 -15.77 -11.85
CA ALA A 243 -13.66 -14.89 -10.73
C ALA A 243 -14.86 -14.05 -10.26
N SER A 244 -15.82 -13.76 -11.13
CA SER A 244 -17.05 -13.02 -10.78
C SER A 244 -18.04 -13.82 -9.92
N GLU A 245 -17.89 -15.15 -9.86
CA GLU A 245 -18.72 -16.02 -9.04
C GLU A 245 -18.15 -16.23 -7.62
N LEU A 246 -16.91 -15.80 -7.38
CA LEU A 246 -16.29 -15.91 -6.06
C LEU A 246 -17.04 -15.02 -5.08
N LYS A 247 -17.62 -15.62 -4.04
CA LYS A 247 -18.24 -14.86 -2.95
C LYS A 247 -17.15 -14.15 -2.15
N THR A 248 -17.22 -12.83 -2.12
CA THR A 248 -16.26 -11.97 -1.42
C THR A 248 -17.01 -10.92 -0.59
N ASN A 249 -16.28 -10.25 0.29
CA ASN A 249 -16.71 -8.99 0.88
C ASN A 249 -15.64 -7.95 0.57
N SER A 250 -15.92 -7.03 -0.35
CA SER A 250 -14.93 -6.05 -0.80
C SER A 250 -14.47 -5.09 0.30
N ALA A 251 -15.27 -4.88 1.37
CA ALA A 251 -14.83 -4.09 2.51
C ALA A 251 -13.75 -4.83 3.32
N PHE A 252 -13.85 -6.15 3.44
CA PHE A 252 -12.80 -7.00 4.02
C PHE A 252 -11.52 -6.95 3.17
N GLY A 253 -11.65 -6.98 1.84
CA GLY A 253 -10.54 -6.76 0.91
C GLY A 253 -9.83 -5.43 1.14
N VAL A 254 -10.58 -4.32 1.28
CA VAL A 254 -10.01 -3.00 1.60
C VAL A 254 -9.34 -2.98 2.98
N ALA A 255 -9.95 -3.58 3.99
CA ALA A 255 -9.39 -3.65 5.34
C ALA A 255 -8.05 -4.40 5.35
N ARG A 256 -7.99 -5.56 4.70
CA ARG A 256 -6.75 -6.33 4.57
C ARG A 256 -5.70 -5.61 3.74
N ALA A 257 -6.08 -5.02 2.61
CA ALA A 257 -5.15 -4.25 1.79
C ALA A 257 -4.56 -3.06 2.56
N THR A 258 -5.39 -2.33 3.33
CA THR A 258 -4.94 -1.27 4.23
C THR A 258 -3.88 -1.79 5.19
N GLN A 259 -4.14 -2.93 5.84
CA GLN A 259 -3.23 -3.54 6.80
C GLN A 259 -1.86 -3.86 6.17
N VAL A 260 -1.85 -4.45 4.97
CA VAL A 260 -0.64 -4.86 4.24
C VAL A 260 0.15 -3.65 3.73
N TYR A 261 -0.52 -2.65 3.14
CA TYR A 261 0.14 -1.44 2.65
C TYR A 261 0.74 -0.61 3.79
N ALA A 262 -0.02 -0.43 4.87
CA ALA A 262 0.48 0.27 6.05
C ALA A 262 1.68 -0.48 6.68
N ALA A 263 1.70 -1.82 6.64
CA ALA A 263 2.85 -2.61 7.08
C ALA A 263 4.11 -2.42 6.25
N ALA A 264 3.96 -2.09 4.97
CA ALA A 264 5.08 -1.74 4.09
C ALA A 264 5.55 -0.27 4.24
N GLY A 265 4.99 0.49 5.18
CA GLY A 265 5.30 1.92 5.35
C GLY A 265 4.53 2.86 4.43
N VAL A 266 3.57 2.33 3.66
CA VAL A 266 2.79 3.11 2.69
C VAL A 266 1.69 3.88 3.40
N SER A 267 1.76 5.21 3.33
CA SER A 267 0.72 6.11 3.84
C SER A 267 -0.30 6.49 2.76
N THR A 268 0.10 6.42 1.49
CA THR A 268 -0.74 6.71 0.33
C THR A 268 -0.60 5.61 -0.72
N ALA A 269 -1.65 4.83 -0.91
CA ALA A 269 -1.74 3.76 -1.89
C ALA A 269 -2.17 4.28 -3.27
N ASP A 270 -1.80 3.54 -4.31
CA ASP A 270 -2.21 3.78 -5.70
C ASP A 270 -3.28 2.77 -6.11
N SER A 271 -4.41 3.28 -6.61
CA SER A 271 -5.55 2.50 -7.11
C SER A 271 -5.64 2.65 -8.62
N GLY A 272 -4.68 2.05 -9.32
CA GLY A 272 -4.56 1.96 -10.78
C GLY A 272 -5.72 1.21 -11.43
N GLY A 273 -6.42 1.87 -12.36
CA GLY A 273 -7.49 1.26 -13.14
C GLY A 273 -8.86 1.26 -12.45
N THR A 274 -9.15 2.31 -11.67
CA THR A 274 -10.36 2.40 -10.85
C THR A 274 -11.62 2.67 -11.69
N THR A 275 -12.72 2.00 -11.33
CA THR A 275 -14.08 2.41 -11.69
C THR A 275 -14.65 3.33 -10.60
N VAL A 276 -14.68 4.64 -10.88
CA VAL A 276 -15.01 5.69 -9.89
C VAL A 276 -16.39 5.48 -9.28
N SER A 277 -17.39 5.14 -10.09
CA SER A 277 -18.79 5.02 -9.63
C SER A 277 -19.05 3.84 -8.68
N SER A 278 -18.19 2.83 -8.65
CA SER A 278 -18.33 1.66 -7.76
C SER A 278 -17.31 1.67 -6.61
N GLN A 279 -16.05 2.02 -6.87
CA GLN A 279 -14.98 1.92 -5.87
C GLN A 279 -14.90 3.13 -4.95
N VAL A 280 -15.19 4.36 -5.41
CA VAL A 280 -15.19 5.53 -4.50
C VAL A 280 -16.24 5.37 -3.38
N PRO A 281 -17.49 4.96 -3.66
CA PRO A 281 -18.44 4.66 -2.58
C PRO A 281 -17.99 3.55 -1.62
N LEU A 282 -17.29 2.52 -2.13
CA LEU A 282 -16.72 1.47 -1.29
C LEU A 282 -15.66 2.05 -0.35
N PHE A 283 -14.72 2.84 -0.85
CA PHE A 283 -13.69 3.49 -0.05
C PHE A 283 -14.28 4.47 0.97
N GLN A 284 -15.30 5.23 0.61
CA GLN A 284 -16.01 6.12 1.53
C GLN A 284 -16.67 5.34 2.67
N LYS A 285 -17.32 4.21 2.35
CA LYS A 285 -17.93 3.32 3.35
C LYS A 285 -16.89 2.73 4.30
N THR A 286 -15.76 2.23 3.79
CA THR A 286 -14.72 1.64 4.62
C THR A 286 -13.96 2.69 5.42
N LEU A 287 -13.82 3.92 4.91
CA LEU A 287 -13.29 5.05 5.66
C LEU A 287 -14.20 5.43 6.84
N ALA A 288 -15.51 5.47 6.63
CA ALA A 288 -16.48 5.70 7.70
C ALA A 288 -16.50 4.59 8.76
N ALA A 289 -16.17 3.36 8.36
CA ALA A 289 -16.07 2.19 9.25
C ALA A 289 -14.67 2.02 9.87
N ASP A 290 -13.75 2.97 9.68
CA ASP A 290 -12.36 2.92 10.14
C ASP A 290 -11.56 1.70 9.63
N GLN A 291 -11.93 1.18 8.46
CA GLN A 291 -11.30 0.05 7.78
C GLN A 291 -10.35 0.48 6.64
N LEU A 292 -10.36 1.76 6.26
CA LEU A 292 -9.40 2.36 5.33
C LEU A 292 -8.56 3.41 6.06
N GLY A 293 -7.35 3.01 6.47
CA GLY A 293 -6.43 3.84 7.24
C GLY A 293 -5.36 4.56 6.39
N VAL A 294 -5.13 4.11 5.16
CA VAL A 294 -4.21 4.76 4.22
C VAL A 294 -4.98 5.71 3.30
N ARG A 295 -4.29 6.71 2.74
CA ARG A 295 -4.84 7.53 1.65
C ARG A 295 -4.85 6.72 0.36
N VAL A 296 -5.71 7.09 -0.58
CA VAL A 296 -5.79 6.44 -1.90
C VAL A 296 -5.74 7.48 -3.01
N LEU A 297 -4.76 7.35 -3.89
CA LEU A 297 -4.77 7.98 -5.21
C LEU A 297 -5.65 7.13 -6.13
N VAL A 298 -6.74 7.72 -6.59
CA VAL A 298 -7.75 7.06 -7.44
C VAL A 298 -7.42 7.36 -8.89
N HIS A 299 -6.91 6.38 -9.64
CA HIS A 299 -6.53 6.53 -11.05
C HIS A 299 -7.65 5.96 -11.94
N PRO A 300 -8.56 6.80 -12.49
CA PRO A 300 -9.72 6.30 -13.21
C PRO A 300 -9.30 5.61 -14.50
N LEU A 301 -9.85 4.43 -14.76
CA LEU A 301 -9.64 3.71 -15.99
C LEU A 301 -10.22 4.51 -17.16
N ALA A 302 -9.36 4.91 -18.09
CA ALA A 302 -9.71 5.83 -19.15
C ALA A 302 -9.86 5.15 -20.51
N TYR A 303 -9.35 3.93 -20.66
CA TYR A 303 -9.63 3.04 -21.77
C TYR A 303 -9.48 1.59 -21.30
N TYR A 304 -10.46 0.73 -21.63
CA TYR A 304 -10.40 -0.71 -21.31
C TYR A 304 -11.30 -1.52 -22.23
N TYR A 305 -10.68 -2.36 -23.06
CA TYR A 305 -11.39 -3.29 -23.92
C TYR A 305 -11.61 -4.62 -23.19
N ALA A 306 -12.80 -4.82 -22.63
CA ALA A 306 -13.18 -6.08 -21.97
C ALA A 306 -14.63 -6.48 -22.28
N PRO A 307 -14.88 -7.16 -23.41
CA PRO A 307 -16.23 -7.56 -23.81
C PRO A 307 -16.92 -8.53 -22.82
N GLY A 308 -16.16 -9.20 -21.94
CA GLY A 308 -16.69 -10.11 -20.89
C GLY A 308 -17.34 -9.42 -19.69
N LEU A 309 -17.27 -8.09 -19.56
CA LEU A 309 -17.88 -7.33 -18.47
C LEU A 309 -19.28 -6.76 -18.81
N GLY A 310 -19.86 -7.15 -19.94
CA GLY A 310 -21.18 -6.66 -20.38
C GLY A 310 -21.17 -5.19 -20.85
N LEU A 311 -19.98 -4.61 -21.07
CA LEU A 311 -19.79 -3.24 -21.55
C LEU A 311 -19.69 -3.24 -23.07
N ILE A 312 -20.50 -2.40 -23.72
CA ILE A 312 -20.55 -2.29 -25.19
C ILE A 312 -19.68 -1.10 -25.64
N GLY A 313 -18.61 -1.36 -26.38
CA GLY A 313 -17.74 -0.36 -27.02
C GLY A 313 -16.37 -0.17 -26.35
N ASP A 314 -15.34 0.13 -27.15
CA ASP A 314 -13.93 0.12 -26.76
C ASP A 314 -13.55 1.12 -25.64
N ASP A 315 -14.32 2.19 -25.46
CA ASP A 315 -14.07 3.28 -24.50
C ASP A 315 -15.18 3.41 -23.42
N ALA A 316 -16.01 2.38 -23.24
CA ALA A 316 -17.15 2.43 -22.32
C ALA A 316 -16.75 2.78 -20.87
N MET A 317 -15.61 2.28 -20.41
CA MET A 317 -15.08 2.60 -19.07
C MET A 317 -14.57 4.04 -18.96
N GLY A 318 -13.84 4.51 -19.97
CA GLY A 318 -13.39 5.90 -20.02
C GLY A 318 -14.56 6.87 -19.98
N ILE A 319 -15.61 6.61 -20.77
CA ILE A 319 -16.84 7.40 -20.77
C ILE A 319 -17.50 7.42 -19.38
N SER A 320 -17.66 6.24 -18.76
CA SER A 320 -18.26 6.13 -17.42
C SER A 320 -17.49 6.93 -16.37
N ASN A 321 -16.16 6.83 -16.37
CA ASN A 321 -15.30 7.52 -15.43
C ASN A 321 -15.24 9.03 -15.69
N ARG A 322 -15.12 9.47 -16.95
CA ARG A 322 -15.17 10.89 -17.33
C ARG A 322 -16.49 11.53 -16.85
N LYS A 323 -17.62 10.85 -17.06
CA LYS A 323 -18.91 11.29 -16.53
C LYS A 323 -18.91 11.41 -15.00
N ALA A 324 -18.38 10.40 -14.29
CA ALA A 324 -18.39 10.37 -12.83
C ALA A 324 -17.56 11.50 -12.18
N VAL A 325 -16.58 12.04 -12.91
CA VAL A 325 -15.70 13.13 -12.44
C VAL A 325 -15.99 14.47 -13.12
N GLY A 326 -17.17 14.62 -13.74
CA GLY A 326 -17.70 15.92 -14.17
C GLY A 326 -17.42 16.33 -15.61
N TRP A 327 -16.88 15.44 -16.46
CA TRP A 327 -16.79 15.74 -17.90
C TRP A 327 -18.18 15.76 -18.53
N LYS A 328 -18.36 16.60 -19.55
CA LYS A 328 -19.61 16.76 -20.28
C LYS A 328 -19.52 16.12 -21.67
N ASP A 329 -20.67 15.60 -22.10
CA ASP A 329 -20.87 15.18 -23.48
C ASP A 329 -20.96 16.41 -24.39
N THR A 330 -20.18 16.44 -25.46
CA THR A 330 -20.19 17.49 -26.48
C THR A 330 -21.19 17.19 -27.61
N GLY A 331 -21.95 16.09 -27.48
CA GLY A 331 -22.79 15.52 -28.53
C GLY A 331 -22.08 14.43 -29.34
N ASP A 332 -20.85 14.07 -28.96
CA ASP A 332 -20.04 13.01 -29.56
C ASP A 332 -20.22 11.65 -28.86
N GLY A 333 -20.87 11.62 -27.69
CA GLY A 333 -21.02 10.43 -26.85
C GLY A 333 -19.73 9.98 -26.15
N LYS A 334 -18.63 10.75 -26.26
CA LYS A 334 -17.30 10.43 -25.70
C LYS A 334 -16.97 11.21 -24.43
N TYR A 335 -17.77 12.22 -24.06
CA TYR A 335 -17.55 13.03 -22.86
C TYR A 335 -16.18 13.74 -22.88
N THR A 336 -15.95 14.57 -23.90
CA THR A 336 -14.66 15.21 -24.19
C THR A 336 -14.52 16.64 -23.66
N ASP A 337 -15.57 17.23 -23.09
CA ASP A 337 -15.51 18.56 -22.47
C ASP A 337 -15.17 18.46 -20.97
N ALA A 338 -13.97 18.92 -20.62
CA ALA A 338 -13.43 18.92 -19.25
C ALA A 338 -13.61 20.25 -18.49
N SER A 339 -14.49 21.16 -18.97
CA SER A 339 -14.70 22.48 -18.37
C SER A 339 -15.05 22.43 -16.88
N ASP A 340 -15.87 21.46 -16.48
CA ASP A 340 -16.30 21.23 -15.08
C ASP A 340 -15.65 19.98 -14.45
N ALA A 341 -14.72 19.34 -15.17
CA ALA A 341 -14.08 18.13 -14.68
C ALA A 341 -13.17 18.41 -13.48
N LEU A 342 -13.18 17.50 -12.52
CA LEU A 342 -12.23 17.51 -11.41
C LEU A 342 -10.79 17.47 -11.96
N LYS A 343 -9.89 18.20 -11.29
CA LYS A 343 -8.46 18.25 -11.64
C LYS A 343 -7.69 17.18 -10.90
N ILE A 344 -6.61 16.68 -11.50
CA ILE A 344 -5.65 15.79 -10.82
C ILE A 344 -5.20 16.45 -9.50
N GLY A 345 -5.13 15.66 -8.43
CA GLY A 345 -4.86 16.09 -7.06
C GLY A 345 -6.09 16.60 -6.27
N TYR A 346 -7.28 16.60 -6.87
CA TYR A 346 -8.51 16.99 -6.19
C TYR A 346 -8.87 16.01 -5.06
N ASP A 347 -9.26 16.55 -3.90
CA ASP A 347 -9.80 15.76 -2.79
C ASP A 347 -11.22 15.30 -3.11
N MET A 348 -11.34 14.04 -3.55
CA MET A 348 -12.61 13.42 -3.89
C MET A 348 -13.23 12.63 -2.74
N THR A 349 -12.76 12.80 -1.51
CA THR A 349 -13.26 12.03 -0.35
C THR A 349 -14.78 12.15 -0.19
N THR A 350 -15.37 13.31 -0.50
CA THR A 350 -16.82 13.55 -0.41
C THR A 350 -17.53 13.57 -1.77
N LEU A 351 -16.86 13.10 -2.84
CA LEU A 351 -17.45 13.07 -4.18
C LEU A 351 -18.68 12.16 -4.21
N LYS A 352 -19.79 12.68 -4.74
CA LYS A 352 -20.97 11.88 -5.08
C LYS A 352 -20.79 11.23 -6.45
N ALA A 353 -20.07 10.11 -6.47
CA ALA A 353 -19.69 9.39 -7.69
C ALA A 353 -20.82 8.53 -8.29
N SER A 354 -21.88 8.24 -7.53
CA SER A 354 -23.02 7.41 -7.97
C SER A 354 -24.30 7.76 -7.19
N LYS A 355 -25.31 6.87 -7.26
CA LYS A 355 -26.55 7.00 -6.48
C LYS A 355 -26.36 6.65 -4.99
N ALA A 356 -25.23 6.02 -4.62
CA ALA A 356 -24.93 5.72 -3.22
C ALA A 356 -24.81 7.01 -2.40
N ASP A 357 -25.21 6.94 -1.14
CA ASP A 357 -25.02 8.04 -0.21
C ASP A 357 -23.56 8.14 0.22
N VAL A 358 -23.09 9.39 0.39
CA VAL A 358 -21.75 9.69 0.89
C VAL A 358 -21.85 9.82 2.40
N PRO A 359 -21.13 9.01 3.19
CA PRO A 359 -21.08 9.14 4.64
C PRO A 359 -20.67 10.55 5.08
N SER A 360 -21.24 11.04 6.18
CA SER A 360 -20.86 12.32 6.78
C SER A 360 -19.56 12.20 7.59
N GLY A 361 -18.81 13.29 7.75
CA GLY A 361 -17.68 13.36 8.67
C GLY A 361 -16.39 12.69 8.17
N LEU A 362 -16.31 12.36 6.88
CA LEU A 362 -15.10 11.77 6.31
C LEU A 362 -13.91 12.75 6.36
N PRO A 363 -12.70 12.29 6.69
CA PRO A 363 -11.50 13.12 6.76
C PRO A 363 -11.09 13.61 5.37
N ALA A 364 -10.77 14.90 5.24
CA ALA A 364 -10.29 15.46 3.98
C ALA A 364 -8.99 14.78 3.48
N ASN A 365 -8.81 14.74 2.17
CA ASN A 365 -7.66 14.18 1.46
C ASN A 365 -7.42 12.67 1.72
N ALA A 366 -8.44 11.92 2.09
CA ALA A 366 -8.34 10.46 2.17
C ALA A 366 -8.37 9.83 0.78
N LEU A 367 -9.20 10.35 -0.13
CA LEU A 367 -9.27 9.95 -1.54
C LEU A 367 -8.89 11.13 -2.42
N MET A 368 -7.90 10.97 -3.29
CA MET A 368 -7.41 12.02 -4.18
C MET A 368 -7.44 11.55 -5.62
N LEU A 369 -7.85 12.41 -6.56
CA LEU A 369 -7.86 12.08 -7.98
C LEU A 369 -6.43 11.95 -8.52
N GLY A 370 -6.02 10.75 -8.91
CA GLY A 370 -4.79 10.48 -9.64
C GLY A 370 -4.96 10.57 -11.16
N ALA A 371 -3.88 10.32 -11.90
CA ALA A 371 -3.87 10.33 -13.36
C ALA A 371 -4.83 9.29 -13.98
N TYR A 372 -5.26 9.52 -15.22
CA TYR A 372 -6.15 8.61 -15.95
C TYR A 372 -5.37 7.41 -16.52
N LYS A 373 -5.77 6.18 -16.19
CA LYS A 373 -5.05 4.94 -16.55
C LYS A 373 -5.42 4.43 -17.95
N PHE A 374 -4.40 4.15 -18.75
CA PHE A 374 -4.51 3.36 -19.99
C PHE A 374 -3.76 2.03 -19.85
N ILE A 375 -4.40 0.97 -20.35
CA ILE A 375 -3.74 -0.32 -20.63
C ILE A 375 -3.49 -0.37 -22.13
N PHE A 376 -2.22 -0.41 -22.54
CA PHE A 376 -1.83 -0.26 -23.94
C PHE A 376 -1.22 -1.55 -24.51
N ASP A 377 -0.07 -2.00 -24.00
CA ASP A 377 0.53 -3.29 -24.38
C ASP A 377 0.36 -4.39 -23.31
N GLY A 378 0.97 -5.55 -23.54
CA GLY A 378 0.89 -6.71 -22.65
C GLY A 378 2.03 -6.77 -21.64
N SER A 379 2.52 -7.99 -21.36
CA SER A 379 3.61 -8.27 -20.42
C SER A 379 4.78 -8.99 -21.08
N PRO A 380 6.04 -8.72 -20.68
CA PRO A 380 7.19 -9.47 -21.19
C PRO A 380 7.15 -10.95 -20.87
N GLN A 381 6.66 -11.30 -19.67
CA GLN A 381 6.62 -12.68 -19.18
C GLN A 381 5.67 -13.55 -20.02
N GLY A 382 4.57 -12.96 -20.50
CA GLY A 382 3.64 -13.61 -21.41
C GLY A 382 4.04 -13.56 -22.88
N TYR A 383 5.18 -12.95 -23.22
CA TYR A 383 5.55 -12.63 -24.61
C TYR A 383 4.51 -11.74 -25.33
N THR A 384 3.86 -10.85 -24.60
CA THR A 384 2.78 -9.98 -25.13
C THR A 384 3.08 -8.48 -25.03
N ALA A 385 4.19 -8.09 -24.38
CA ALA A 385 4.71 -6.74 -24.51
C ALA A 385 5.21 -6.50 -25.95
N TRP A 386 4.97 -5.31 -26.49
CA TRP A 386 5.28 -4.99 -27.88
C TRP A 386 6.71 -4.44 -28.01
N MET A 387 7.60 -5.25 -28.61
CA MET A 387 9.05 -5.00 -28.64
C MET A 387 9.52 -4.45 -30.00
N LYS A 388 10.46 -3.50 -30.02
CA LYS A 388 11.15 -3.14 -31.27
C LYS A 388 12.07 -4.26 -31.75
N ASN A 389 12.53 -4.18 -33.00
CA ASN A 389 13.59 -5.06 -33.51
C ASN A 389 14.79 -5.09 -32.53
N PRO A 390 15.40 -6.25 -32.24
CA PRO A 390 15.21 -7.57 -32.85
C PRO A 390 14.05 -8.42 -32.28
N GLY A 391 13.19 -7.86 -31.42
CA GLY A 391 12.14 -8.60 -30.72
C GLY A 391 12.62 -9.24 -29.43
N TYR A 392 11.97 -10.32 -28.98
CA TYR A 392 12.38 -11.07 -27.78
C TYR A 392 13.67 -11.86 -28.01
N TYR A 393 14.47 -12.03 -26.95
CA TYR A 393 15.79 -12.66 -27.02
C TYR A 393 15.73 -14.17 -27.24
N ASP A 394 14.90 -14.87 -26.46
CA ASP A 394 14.57 -16.28 -26.62
C ASP A 394 13.09 -16.43 -26.95
N TRP A 395 12.84 -16.90 -28.17
CA TRP A 395 11.51 -17.13 -28.72
C TRP A 395 11.42 -18.55 -29.27
N GLY A 396 12.21 -19.50 -28.75
CA GLY A 396 12.39 -20.85 -29.33
C GLY A 396 11.10 -21.65 -29.61
N LYS A 397 9.99 -21.32 -28.93
CA LYS A 397 8.65 -21.91 -29.15
C LYS A 397 7.76 -21.12 -30.13
N TYR A 398 8.24 -19.98 -30.64
CA TYR A 398 7.54 -19.06 -31.52
C TYR A 398 8.34 -18.81 -32.81
N THR A 399 7.67 -18.26 -33.82
CA THR A 399 8.22 -17.92 -35.14
C THR A 399 7.85 -16.49 -35.51
N ALA A 400 8.42 -15.96 -36.59
CA ALA A 400 8.19 -14.56 -36.98
C ALA A 400 6.73 -14.33 -37.37
N GLU A 401 6.07 -15.39 -37.87
CA GLU A 401 4.65 -15.39 -38.20
C GLU A 401 3.75 -15.26 -36.97
N ASN A 402 4.24 -15.58 -35.77
CA ASN A 402 3.49 -15.41 -34.52
C ASN A 402 3.55 -13.98 -33.97
N SER A 403 4.19 -13.04 -34.69
CA SER A 403 4.42 -11.67 -34.22
C SER A 403 3.19 -10.78 -34.37
N PHE A 404 3.05 -9.78 -33.49
CA PHE A 404 1.89 -8.89 -33.36
C PHE A 404 1.36 -8.34 -34.71
N ASN A 405 2.29 -7.92 -35.57
CA ASN A 405 2.07 -7.25 -36.85
C ASN A 405 2.78 -7.98 -38.02
N LYS A 406 3.22 -9.23 -37.81
CA LYS A 406 4.00 -9.99 -38.81
C LYS A 406 5.28 -9.26 -39.24
N ALA A 407 5.97 -8.60 -38.31
CA ALA A 407 7.16 -7.76 -38.54
C ALA A 407 8.40 -8.50 -39.11
N GLY A 408 8.32 -9.80 -39.40
CA GLY A 408 9.47 -10.60 -39.84
C GLY A 408 10.44 -10.99 -38.72
N TYR A 409 10.16 -10.58 -37.48
CA TYR A 409 10.80 -11.01 -36.24
C TYR A 409 9.75 -11.05 -35.13
N PHE A 410 10.00 -11.75 -34.02
CA PHE A 410 9.00 -11.90 -32.96
C PHE A 410 9.02 -10.76 -31.95
N ASN A 411 8.07 -9.84 -32.10
CA ASN A 411 7.90 -8.65 -31.28
C ASN A 411 6.81 -8.73 -30.20
N GLY A 412 6.25 -9.92 -29.99
CA GLY A 412 5.09 -10.15 -29.14
C GLY A 412 4.02 -10.94 -29.90
N LEU A 413 3.13 -11.61 -29.21
CA LEU A 413 2.12 -12.48 -29.82
C LEU A 413 1.10 -11.72 -30.70
N GLU A 414 0.67 -12.35 -31.79
CA GLU A 414 -0.42 -11.85 -32.65
C GLU A 414 -1.68 -11.53 -31.80
N GLY A 415 -2.22 -10.34 -32.02
CA GLY A 415 -3.44 -9.78 -31.41
C GLY A 415 -3.50 -9.71 -29.88
N THR A 416 -2.34 -9.59 -29.23
CA THR A 416 -2.25 -9.35 -27.78
C THR A 416 -2.09 -7.88 -27.38
N LEU A 417 -2.13 -6.93 -28.32
CA LEU A 417 -2.11 -5.50 -28.01
C LEU A 417 -3.47 -5.06 -27.46
N ASN A 418 -3.47 -4.54 -26.23
CA ASN A 418 -4.69 -4.18 -25.51
C ASN A 418 -5.39 -2.93 -26.07
N MET A 419 -4.65 -2.02 -26.72
CA MET A 419 -5.20 -0.83 -27.37
C MET A 419 -4.48 -0.52 -28.69
N PRO A 420 -5.19 -0.33 -29.81
CA PRO A 420 -4.57 0.10 -31.07
C PRO A 420 -3.87 1.48 -30.96
N VAL A 421 -2.77 1.68 -31.68
CA VAL A 421 -2.01 2.95 -31.69
C VAL A 421 -2.86 4.18 -32.05
N PRO A 422 -3.76 4.15 -33.05
CA PRO A 422 -4.63 5.30 -33.33
C PRO A 422 -5.49 5.70 -32.12
N ASN A 423 -6.00 4.72 -31.37
CA ASN A 423 -6.79 4.96 -30.17
C ASN A 423 -5.93 5.55 -29.05
N LEU A 424 -4.69 5.08 -28.88
CA LEU A 424 -3.74 5.69 -27.94
C LEU A 424 -3.54 7.18 -28.25
N LYS A 425 -3.25 7.52 -29.52
CA LYS A 425 -3.02 8.90 -29.97
C LYS A 425 -4.26 9.78 -29.74
N GLU A 426 -5.45 9.28 -30.06
CA GLU A 426 -6.70 10.02 -29.85
C GLU A 426 -6.97 10.25 -28.37
N ASN A 427 -6.87 9.21 -27.54
CA ASN A 427 -7.13 9.31 -26.10
C ASN A 427 -6.14 10.26 -25.41
N ILE A 428 -4.83 10.13 -25.66
CA ILE A 428 -3.84 11.07 -25.12
C ILE A 428 -4.19 12.52 -25.50
N LYS A 429 -4.59 12.78 -26.75
CA LYS A 429 -4.99 14.13 -27.19
C LYS A 429 -6.18 14.68 -26.41
N ILE A 430 -7.20 13.87 -26.10
CA ILE A 430 -8.36 14.29 -25.31
C ILE A 430 -7.93 14.80 -23.93
N TYR A 431 -7.13 14.02 -23.20
CA TYR A 431 -6.69 14.39 -21.85
C TYR A 431 -5.66 15.52 -21.85
N HIS A 432 -4.73 15.50 -22.81
CA HIS A 432 -3.74 16.56 -22.97
C HIS A 432 -4.40 17.91 -23.27
N ALA A 433 -5.36 17.98 -24.19
CA ALA A 433 -6.11 19.22 -24.49
C ALA A 433 -6.80 19.80 -23.25
N ALA A 434 -7.21 18.94 -22.30
CA ALA A 434 -7.84 19.31 -21.04
C ALA A 434 -6.84 19.67 -19.91
N GLY A 435 -5.52 19.54 -20.14
CA GLY A 435 -4.48 19.72 -19.13
C GLY A 435 -4.49 18.63 -18.04
N GLN A 436 -5.03 17.45 -18.35
CA GLN A 436 -5.17 16.32 -17.42
C GLN A 436 -4.03 15.32 -17.61
N SER A 437 -3.53 14.76 -16.51
CA SER A 437 -2.48 13.74 -16.52
C SER A 437 -3.05 12.39 -16.97
N VAL A 438 -2.24 11.63 -17.71
CA VAL A 438 -2.53 10.21 -18.00
C VAL A 438 -1.36 9.38 -17.53
N GLU A 439 -1.65 8.15 -17.15
CA GLU A 439 -0.67 7.12 -16.89
C GLU A 439 -0.86 5.97 -17.89
N VAL A 440 0.20 5.61 -18.60
CA VAL A 440 0.11 4.69 -19.74
C VAL A 440 0.99 3.48 -19.48
N HIS A 441 0.37 2.31 -19.42
CA HIS A 441 1.06 1.02 -19.36
C HIS A 441 1.98 0.84 -20.58
N THR A 442 3.30 0.76 -20.37
CA THR A 442 4.28 0.66 -21.47
C THR A 442 5.42 -0.29 -21.10
N ASN A 443 5.24 -1.57 -21.37
CA ASN A 443 6.24 -2.58 -21.06
C ASN A 443 7.29 -2.73 -22.15
N GLY A 444 6.87 -2.84 -23.40
CA GLY A 444 7.74 -3.09 -24.55
C GLY A 444 8.30 -1.81 -25.19
N SER A 445 9.45 -1.93 -25.85
CA SER A 445 10.15 -0.75 -26.38
C SER A 445 9.43 -0.12 -27.58
N ALA A 446 8.60 -0.88 -28.31
CA ALA A 446 7.74 -0.35 -29.36
C ALA A 446 6.51 0.36 -28.77
N ALA A 447 5.97 -0.15 -27.66
CA ALA A 447 4.93 0.55 -26.93
C ALA A 447 5.42 1.89 -26.37
N ALA A 448 6.64 1.92 -25.81
CA ALA A 448 7.28 3.16 -25.38
C ALA A 448 7.46 4.17 -26.53
N GLU A 449 7.91 3.71 -27.70
CA GLU A 449 8.05 4.54 -28.91
C GLU A 449 6.70 5.16 -29.33
N ALA A 450 5.64 4.35 -29.42
CA ALA A 450 4.30 4.81 -29.76
C ALA A 450 3.72 5.80 -28.73
N TYR A 451 4.00 5.60 -27.44
CA TYR A 451 3.63 6.54 -26.38
C TYR A 451 4.31 7.90 -26.53
N VAL A 452 5.63 7.93 -26.71
CA VAL A 452 6.38 9.19 -26.88
C VAL A 452 5.90 9.93 -28.13
N ALA A 453 5.70 9.22 -29.25
CA ALA A 453 5.15 9.81 -30.47
C ALA A 453 3.74 10.39 -30.28
N ALA A 454 2.88 9.71 -29.53
CA ALA A 454 1.54 10.19 -29.22
C ALA A 454 1.56 11.48 -28.37
N LEU A 455 2.51 11.58 -27.42
CA LEU A 455 2.72 12.80 -26.64
C LEU A 455 3.20 13.96 -27.52
N GLU A 456 4.20 13.75 -28.36
CA GLU A 456 4.70 14.78 -29.28
C GLU A 456 3.58 15.32 -30.18
N GLU A 457 2.74 14.43 -30.71
CA GLU A 457 1.58 14.84 -31.50
C GLU A 457 0.55 15.64 -30.70
N ALA A 458 0.29 15.27 -29.45
CA ALA A 458 -0.64 15.99 -28.58
C ALA A 458 -0.11 17.37 -28.20
N VAL A 459 1.18 17.46 -27.84
CA VAL A 459 1.88 18.71 -27.54
C VAL A 459 1.90 19.63 -28.76
N ALA A 460 2.16 19.08 -29.95
CA ALA A 460 2.13 19.86 -31.19
C ALA A 460 0.72 20.37 -31.52
N ALA A 461 -0.33 19.61 -31.19
CA ALA A 461 -1.72 20.01 -31.42
C ALA A 461 -2.20 21.07 -30.40
N PHE A 462 -1.67 21.05 -29.17
CA PHE A 462 -2.09 21.94 -28.09
C PHE A 462 -0.88 22.60 -27.38
N PRO A 463 -0.06 23.41 -28.08
CA PRO A 463 1.21 23.91 -27.57
C PRO A 463 1.09 24.87 -26.36
N ASN A 464 -0.13 25.34 -26.06
CA ASN A 464 -0.40 26.18 -24.89
C ASN A 464 -0.61 25.37 -23.60
N VAL A 465 -0.79 24.05 -23.70
CA VAL A 465 -0.88 23.19 -22.52
C VAL A 465 0.53 22.82 -22.10
N THR A 466 0.92 23.28 -20.91
CA THR A 466 2.22 23.04 -20.30
C THR A 466 2.01 22.41 -18.92
N ASP A 467 2.88 21.49 -18.51
CA ASP A 467 2.82 20.74 -17.24
C ASP A 467 1.61 19.78 -17.08
N THR A 468 1.51 18.79 -17.96
CA THR A 468 0.55 17.69 -17.78
C THR A 468 1.08 16.55 -16.91
N ARG A 469 2.39 16.40 -16.77
CA ARG A 469 3.02 15.28 -16.05
C ARG A 469 2.53 13.92 -16.54
N HIS A 470 2.28 13.80 -17.85
CA HIS A 470 1.96 12.49 -18.42
C HIS A 470 3.02 11.47 -18.02
N THR A 471 2.56 10.30 -17.63
CA THR A 471 3.38 9.28 -16.98
C THR A 471 3.39 8.01 -17.81
N SER A 472 4.59 7.49 -18.06
CA SER A 472 4.77 6.11 -18.53
C SER A 472 4.85 5.20 -17.30
N ILE A 473 4.03 4.15 -17.28
CA ILE A 473 4.02 3.13 -16.23
C ILE A 473 4.81 1.90 -16.69
N HIS A 474 5.47 1.28 -15.72
CA HIS A 474 6.52 0.27 -15.85
C HIS A 474 7.79 0.81 -16.50
N GLY A 475 7.67 1.40 -17.70
CA GLY A 475 8.76 2.03 -18.44
C GLY A 475 10.01 1.16 -18.58
N GLN A 476 9.86 -0.16 -18.44
CA GLN A 476 10.98 -1.03 -18.09
C GLN A 476 11.90 -1.27 -19.28
N THR A 477 11.42 -1.13 -20.52
CA THR A 477 12.27 -1.18 -21.72
C THR A 477 12.31 0.16 -22.43
N MET A 478 12.11 1.25 -21.69
CA MET A 478 12.41 2.60 -22.17
C MET A 478 13.88 2.64 -22.60
N GLU A 479 14.10 2.93 -23.87
CA GLU A 479 15.44 3.09 -24.43
C GLU A 479 15.88 4.56 -24.28
N ARG A 480 17.19 4.83 -24.38
CA ARG A 480 17.78 6.14 -24.14
C ARG A 480 17.06 7.26 -24.90
N GLN A 481 16.73 7.03 -26.18
CA GLN A 481 16.05 8.04 -27.00
C GLN A 481 14.65 8.41 -26.51
N HIS A 482 13.95 7.50 -25.83
CA HIS A 482 12.64 7.82 -25.26
C HIS A 482 12.81 8.79 -24.09
N VAL A 483 13.81 8.56 -23.23
CA VAL A 483 14.14 9.46 -22.11
C VAL A 483 14.59 10.83 -22.64
N GLU A 484 15.44 10.87 -23.66
CA GLU A 484 15.89 12.11 -24.30
C GLU A 484 14.71 12.92 -24.87
N ARG A 485 13.77 12.29 -25.57
CA ARG A 485 12.58 12.97 -26.13
C ARG A 485 11.64 13.49 -25.04
N LEU A 486 11.35 12.66 -24.04
CA LEU A 486 10.46 13.02 -22.93
C LEU A 486 11.00 14.20 -22.10
N SER A 487 12.32 14.36 -22.05
CA SER A 487 13.01 15.45 -21.34
C SER A 487 13.39 16.64 -22.25
N GLY A 488 13.06 16.58 -23.54
CA GLY A 488 13.31 17.66 -24.51
C GLY A 488 14.78 17.81 -24.92
N HIS A 489 15.51 16.70 -25.02
CA HIS A 489 16.93 16.59 -25.42
C HIS A 489 17.09 16.00 -26.84
N TYR A 490 16.40 16.59 -27.81
CA TYR A 490 16.37 16.13 -29.20
C TYR A 490 17.70 16.24 -29.93
N GLU A 491 18.60 17.10 -29.46
CA GLU A 491 19.96 17.30 -29.98
C GLU A 491 20.85 16.05 -29.88
N ASN A 492 20.47 15.07 -29.05
CA ASN A 492 21.27 13.87 -28.80
C ASN A 492 20.81 12.65 -29.62
N LEU A 493 19.69 12.74 -30.35
CA LEU A 493 19.03 11.58 -30.96
C LEU A 493 19.82 10.93 -32.09
N GLU A 494 20.72 11.66 -32.75
CA GLU A 494 21.62 11.08 -33.75
C GLU A 494 22.48 9.94 -33.20
N ALA A 495 22.87 10.00 -31.92
CA ALA A 495 23.65 8.95 -31.25
C ALA A 495 22.85 7.64 -31.04
N THR A 496 21.53 7.71 -31.19
CA THR A 496 20.57 6.61 -30.97
C THR A 496 19.81 6.24 -32.26
N ALA A 497 20.22 6.78 -33.41
CA ALA A 497 19.49 6.66 -34.68
C ALA A 497 19.23 5.21 -35.11
N ASP A 498 20.10 4.26 -34.72
CA ASP A 498 19.97 2.83 -34.99
C ASP A 498 18.82 2.14 -34.20
N MET A 499 18.28 2.79 -33.17
CA MET A 499 17.14 2.29 -32.38
C MET A 499 15.78 2.62 -33.00
N TYR A 500 15.76 3.36 -34.12
CA TYR A 500 14.55 3.78 -34.86
C TYR A 500 14.27 2.94 -36.11
N ALA A 501 14.90 1.77 -36.25
CA ALA A 501 14.88 0.99 -37.49
C ALA A 501 13.51 0.40 -37.89
N ASP A 502 12.48 0.53 -37.05
CA ASP A 502 11.13 0.01 -37.33
C ASP A 502 10.27 1.05 -38.05
N ALA A 503 9.87 0.74 -39.29
CA ALA A 503 9.16 1.65 -40.20
C ALA A 503 7.73 2.04 -39.78
N GLU A 504 7.24 1.51 -38.66
CA GLU A 504 5.83 1.65 -38.22
C GLU A 504 5.59 2.84 -37.29
N PHE A 505 6.64 3.52 -36.83
CA PHE A 505 6.51 4.58 -35.84
C PHE A 505 6.61 5.98 -36.48
N ASP A 506 5.61 6.81 -36.18
CA ASP A 506 5.62 8.25 -36.45
C ASP A 506 6.24 9.02 -35.28
N GLY A 507 6.44 10.33 -35.42
CA GLY A 507 6.89 11.22 -34.36
C GLY A 507 7.89 12.27 -34.87
N ALA A 508 8.55 12.94 -33.95
CA ALA A 508 9.58 13.93 -34.25
C ALA A 508 10.91 13.33 -34.73
N PHE A 509 11.06 12.00 -34.73
CA PHE A 509 12.23 11.33 -35.29
C PHE A 509 11.77 10.29 -36.30
N LYS A 510 11.51 10.73 -37.53
CA LYS A 510 11.06 9.90 -38.65
C LYS A 510 12.15 9.82 -39.71
N ASP A 511 12.35 8.65 -40.30
CA ASP A 511 13.33 8.40 -41.36
C ASP A 511 14.79 8.74 -40.97
N GLY A 512 15.11 8.62 -39.68
CA GLY A 512 16.45 8.91 -39.15
C GLY A 512 16.77 10.40 -38.97
N LYS A 513 15.77 11.29 -39.02
CA LYS A 513 15.96 12.74 -38.88
C LYS A 513 15.01 13.33 -37.84
N VAL A 514 15.53 14.27 -37.05
CA VAL A 514 14.74 15.07 -36.13
C VAL A 514 13.92 16.11 -36.92
N ASP A 515 12.61 16.15 -36.68
CA ASP A 515 11.69 17.19 -37.15
C ASP A 515 10.97 17.87 -35.97
N LEU A 516 11.57 18.95 -35.48
CA LEU A 516 10.99 19.77 -34.40
C LEU A 516 9.77 20.59 -34.84
N SER A 517 9.46 20.63 -36.14
CA SER A 517 8.26 21.28 -36.67
C SER A 517 7.03 20.37 -36.62
N MET A 518 7.22 19.07 -36.39
CA MET A 518 6.17 18.05 -36.42
C MET A 518 5.37 18.06 -37.73
N GLY A 519 6.06 18.09 -38.87
CA GLY A 519 5.47 18.21 -40.20
C GLY A 519 4.87 19.60 -40.46
N GLY A 520 5.50 20.65 -39.95
CA GLY A 520 5.06 22.04 -40.09
C GLY A 520 3.90 22.46 -39.16
N LYS A 521 3.45 21.57 -38.25
CA LYS A 521 2.41 21.87 -37.25
C LYS A 521 2.86 22.89 -36.21
N LEU A 522 4.18 22.95 -35.95
CA LEU A 522 4.82 23.90 -35.05
C LEU A 522 5.67 24.90 -35.85
N PRO A 523 5.15 26.10 -36.14
CA PRO A 523 5.86 27.12 -36.94
C PRO A 523 7.19 27.57 -36.34
N GLY A 524 7.37 27.39 -35.02
CA GLY A 524 8.55 27.81 -34.27
C GLY A 524 9.65 26.76 -34.15
N ASN A 525 9.46 25.55 -34.70
CA ASN A 525 10.41 24.42 -34.55
C ASN A 525 10.84 24.20 -33.09
N ASN A 526 9.90 24.31 -32.15
CA ASN A 526 10.17 24.44 -30.72
C ASN A 526 9.63 23.26 -29.88
N LEU A 527 9.44 22.09 -30.51
CA LEU A 527 8.95 20.89 -29.83
C LEU A 527 9.81 20.52 -28.60
N ASP A 528 11.12 20.65 -28.70
CA ASP A 528 12.10 20.42 -27.62
C ASP A 528 11.72 21.17 -26.33
N LYS A 529 11.41 22.47 -26.45
CA LYS A 529 11.01 23.32 -25.33
C LYS A 529 9.63 22.94 -24.80
N LEU A 530 8.70 22.64 -25.70
CA LEU A 530 7.33 22.27 -25.32
C LEU A 530 7.28 20.92 -24.60
N MET A 531 8.07 19.94 -25.03
CA MET A 531 8.20 18.64 -24.39
C MET A 531 8.86 18.75 -23.02
N ARG A 532 9.95 19.53 -22.89
CA ARG A 532 10.58 19.82 -21.60
C ARG A 532 9.60 20.47 -20.61
N ALA A 533 8.72 21.35 -21.10
CA ALA A 533 7.70 22.01 -20.28
C ALA A 533 6.56 21.07 -19.82
N GLN A 534 6.47 19.83 -20.33
CA GLN A 534 5.44 18.88 -19.90
C GLN A 534 5.72 18.26 -18.52
N ASN A 535 6.98 18.30 -18.06
CA ASN A 535 7.41 17.62 -16.83
C ASN A 535 6.93 16.17 -16.75
N THR A 536 7.07 15.42 -17.85
CA THR A 536 6.67 14.00 -17.90
C THR A 536 7.37 13.20 -16.80
N VAL A 537 6.80 12.05 -16.46
CA VAL A 537 7.35 11.15 -15.42
C VAL A 537 7.46 9.74 -15.99
N ASN A 538 8.54 9.04 -15.66
CA ASN A 538 8.62 7.60 -15.86
C ASN A 538 8.47 6.88 -14.51
N SER A 539 7.37 6.17 -14.29
CA SER A 539 7.20 5.29 -13.13
C SER A 539 7.77 3.93 -13.47
N TYR A 540 8.92 3.60 -12.87
CA TYR A 540 9.65 2.38 -13.19
C TYR A 540 9.23 1.22 -12.28
N PHE A 541 8.88 0.08 -12.90
CA PHE A 541 8.72 -1.17 -12.17
C PHE A 541 10.10 -1.77 -11.86
N ASN A 542 10.86 -1.09 -10.99
CA ASN A 542 12.28 -1.36 -10.84
C ASN A 542 12.58 -2.70 -10.12
N ASN A 543 11.61 -3.25 -9.39
CA ASN A 543 11.70 -4.56 -8.75
C ASN A 543 11.80 -5.71 -9.75
N HIS A 544 11.53 -5.47 -11.04
CA HIS A 544 11.91 -6.42 -12.09
C HIS A 544 13.40 -6.74 -12.11
N THR A 545 14.27 -5.81 -11.69
CA THR A 545 15.70 -6.12 -11.55
C THR A 545 15.96 -7.20 -10.51
N TYR A 546 15.13 -7.28 -9.47
CA TYR A 546 15.22 -8.30 -8.42
C TYR A 546 14.49 -9.59 -8.78
N PHE A 547 13.21 -9.50 -9.14
CA PHE A 547 12.33 -10.66 -9.33
C PHE A 547 12.44 -11.32 -10.71
N TYR A 548 12.95 -10.61 -11.71
CA TYR A 548 12.99 -11.09 -13.09
C TYR A 548 14.34 -10.83 -13.77
N GLY A 549 15.33 -10.30 -13.07
CA GLY A 549 16.55 -9.81 -13.70
C GLY A 549 17.34 -10.90 -14.43
N TYR A 550 17.43 -12.10 -13.84
CA TYR A 550 18.05 -13.26 -14.48
C TYR A 550 17.25 -13.69 -15.71
N ARG A 551 15.92 -13.81 -15.59
CA ARG A 551 15.05 -14.25 -16.69
C ARG A 551 15.00 -13.24 -17.83
N HIS A 552 14.91 -11.96 -17.53
CA HIS A 552 15.00 -10.89 -18.53
C HIS A 552 16.34 -10.91 -19.26
N THR A 553 17.44 -11.16 -18.55
CA THR A 553 18.79 -11.25 -19.15
C THR A 553 18.93 -12.49 -20.05
N ASN A 554 18.41 -13.64 -19.63
CA ASN A 554 18.70 -14.94 -20.26
C ASN A 554 17.59 -15.52 -21.14
N GLN A 555 16.40 -14.90 -21.12
CA GLN A 555 15.20 -15.38 -21.81
C GLN A 555 14.46 -14.26 -22.54
N PHE A 556 13.93 -13.25 -21.83
CA PHE A 556 12.99 -12.33 -22.47
C PHE A 556 13.66 -11.22 -23.29
N PHE A 557 14.62 -10.51 -22.71
CA PHE A 557 15.17 -9.28 -23.28
C PHE A 557 16.61 -9.42 -23.80
N GLY A 558 17.36 -10.38 -23.27
CA GLY A 558 18.79 -10.48 -23.53
C GLY A 558 19.60 -9.47 -22.71
N PRO A 559 20.92 -9.66 -22.58
CA PRO A 559 21.76 -8.80 -21.73
C PRO A 559 21.72 -7.33 -22.13
N GLY A 560 21.64 -7.03 -23.43
CA GLY A 560 21.62 -5.64 -23.93
C GLY A 560 20.46 -4.81 -23.41
N ARG A 561 19.23 -5.31 -23.52
CA ARG A 561 18.04 -4.63 -23.00
C ARG A 561 17.88 -4.81 -21.51
N ALA A 562 18.15 -6.00 -20.97
CA ALA A 562 18.01 -6.24 -19.54
C ALA A 562 18.92 -5.31 -18.73
N TYR A 563 20.19 -5.13 -19.12
CA TYR A 563 21.09 -4.22 -18.42
C TYR A 563 20.70 -2.74 -18.56
N ASN A 564 19.84 -2.39 -19.51
CA ASN A 564 19.27 -1.05 -19.64
C ASN A 564 17.81 -0.97 -19.18
N MET A 565 17.27 -2.00 -18.52
CA MET A 565 15.88 -1.98 -18.09
C MET A 565 15.65 -0.96 -16.96
N SER A 566 14.43 -0.44 -16.83
CA SER A 566 14.04 0.52 -15.78
C SER A 566 15.11 1.62 -15.57
N PRO A 567 15.42 2.43 -16.61
CA PRO A 567 16.66 3.19 -16.71
C PRO A 567 16.64 4.51 -15.90
N ALA A 568 16.58 4.40 -14.58
CA ALA A 568 16.62 5.54 -13.67
C ALA A 568 17.89 6.40 -13.87
N GLY A 569 19.04 5.78 -14.13
CA GLY A 569 20.29 6.51 -14.35
C GLY A 569 20.29 7.39 -15.60
N TRP A 570 19.62 6.99 -16.69
CA TRP A 570 19.41 7.91 -17.82
C TRP A 570 18.46 9.03 -17.46
N SER A 571 17.38 8.73 -16.73
CA SER A 571 16.48 9.79 -16.27
C SER A 571 17.23 10.85 -15.45
N GLU A 572 18.13 10.42 -14.58
CA GLU A 572 19.01 11.32 -13.81
C GLU A 572 19.97 12.15 -14.67
N ALA A 573 20.57 11.52 -15.70
CA ALA A 573 21.50 12.18 -16.60
C ALA A 573 20.83 13.30 -17.42
N TYR A 574 19.57 13.10 -17.82
CA TYR A 574 18.79 14.05 -18.62
C TYR A 574 17.84 14.93 -17.81
N GLY A 575 17.83 14.80 -16.48
CA GLY A 575 16.93 15.57 -15.61
C GLY A 575 15.44 15.22 -15.79
N GLN A 576 15.15 14.03 -16.30
CA GLN A 576 13.81 13.45 -16.38
C GLN A 576 13.39 12.96 -14.99
N ARG A 577 12.17 13.29 -14.56
CA ARG A 577 11.65 12.78 -13.29
C ARG A 577 11.21 11.32 -13.42
N TYR A 578 11.38 10.57 -12.35
CA TYR A 578 10.96 9.17 -12.27
C TYR A 578 10.48 8.82 -10.86
N THR A 579 9.75 7.71 -10.79
CA THR A 579 9.26 7.11 -9.55
C THR A 579 9.51 5.60 -9.57
N PHE A 580 9.37 4.93 -8.43
CA PHE A 580 9.45 3.47 -8.32
C PHE A 580 8.15 2.91 -7.78
N HIS A 581 7.80 1.70 -8.23
CA HIS A 581 6.58 1.04 -7.81
C HIS A 581 6.71 -0.48 -7.78
N ASN A 582 5.76 -1.13 -7.10
CA ASN A 582 5.67 -2.58 -6.93
C ASN A 582 4.61 -3.22 -7.83
N ASP A 583 3.72 -2.42 -8.43
CA ASP A 583 2.62 -2.91 -9.24
C ASP A 583 1.74 -3.91 -8.49
N THR A 584 1.61 -3.71 -7.18
CA THR A 584 0.97 -4.67 -6.28
C THR A 584 -0.46 -4.90 -6.74
N PHE A 585 -0.90 -6.13 -6.99
CA PHE A 585 -0.45 -7.39 -6.41
C PHE A 585 0.52 -8.23 -7.28
N VAL A 586 1.05 -7.72 -8.38
CA VAL A 586 2.02 -8.46 -9.23
C VAL A 586 3.27 -8.83 -8.43
N THR A 587 3.82 -7.87 -7.69
CA THR A 587 4.79 -8.15 -6.61
C THR A 587 4.27 -7.60 -5.28
N PRO A 588 4.68 -8.17 -4.13
CA PRO A 588 4.32 -7.65 -2.82
C PRO A 588 4.66 -6.17 -2.69
N ILE A 589 3.77 -5.41 -2.02
CA ILE A 589 4.01 -4.00 -1.73
C ILE A 589 5.24 -3.88 -0.83
N SER A 590 6.25 -3.16 -1.29
CA SER A 590 7.51 -2.98 -0.57
C SER A 590 8.31 -1.83 -1.19
N PRO A 591 8.09 -0.58 -0.74
CA PRO A 591 8.94 0.56 -1.10
C PRO A 591 10.42 0.33 -0.75
N LEU A 592 10.70 -0.39 0.34
CA LEU A 592 12.06 -0.75 0.74
C LEU A 592 12.75 -1.67 -0.28
N ARG A 593 12.04 -2.65 -0.86
CA ARG A 593 12.54 -3.44 -2.00
C ARG A 593 12.79 -2.56 -3.21
N SER A 594 11.88 -1.62 -3.49
CA SER A 594 12.06 -0.65 -4.59
C SER A 594 13.31 0.22 -4.39
N ILE A 595 13.60 0.66 -3.16
CA ILE A 595 14.84 1.38 -2.84
C ILE A 595 16.06 0.48 -3.06
N GLN A 596 16.05 -0.74 -2.53
CA GLN A 596 17.14 -1.70 -2.70
C GLN A 596 17.41 -2.01 -4.18
N SER A 597 16.36 -2.24 -4.97
CA SER A 597 16.45 -2.47 -6.42
C SER A 597 17.08 -1.27 -7.12
N GLY A 598 16.69 -0.05 -6.79
CA GLY A 598 17.29 1.18 -7.35
C GLY A 598 18.78 1.34 -7.02
N VAL A 599 19.18 0.99 -5.79
CA VAL A 599 20.56 1.14 -5.30
C VAL A 599 21.49 0.03 -5.81
N THR A 600 20.98 -1.19 -5.96
CA THR A 600 21.83 -2.37 -6.20
C THR A 600 21.66 -2.98 -7.58
N ARG A 601 20.43 -2.93 -8.13
CA ARG A 601 19.96 -3.72 -9.28
C ARG A 601 20.36 -5.20 -9.21
N PHE A 602 20.39 -5.75 -8.01
CA PHE A 602 20.68 -7.16 -7.76
C PHE A 602 19.47 -8.03 -8.10
N SER A 603 19.72 -9.13 -8.81
CA SER A 603 18.72 -10.14 -9.16
C SER A 603 18.78 -11.31 -8.21
N GLY A 604 17.71 -11.51 -7.43
CA GLY A 604 17.55 -12.62 -6.51
C GLY A 604 16.73 -13.78 -7.07
N ASP A 605 16.37 -13.73 -8.35
CA ASP A 605 15.47 -14.69 -9.01
C ASP A 605 16.17 -15.90 -9.64
N ALA A 606 17.48 -16.05 -9.44
CA ALA A 606 18.20 -17.18 -9.98
C ALA A 606 17.87 -18.47 -9.22
N ARG A 607 17.45 -19.50 -9.94
CA ARG A 607 17.15 -20.82 -9.41
C ARG A 607 18.44 -21.63 -9.23
N ALA A 608 19.02 -21.60 -8.03
CA ALA A 608 20.20 -22.38 -7.69
C ALA A 608 20.02 -23.89 -7.96
N ALA A 609 18.81 -24.44 -7.73
CA ALA A 609 18.48 -25.84 -8.05
C ALA A 609 18.57 -26.17 -9.56
N ALA A 610 18.45 -25.15 -10.43
CA ALA A 610 18.63 -25.24 -11.88
C ALA A 610 20.03 -24.78 -12.32
N GLY A 611 20.98 -24.60 -11.40
CA GLY A 611 22.35 -24.13 -11.68
C GLY A 611 22.44 -22.66 -12.09
N GLN A 612 21.40 -21.86 -11.85
CA GLN A 612 21.41 -20.43 -12.16
C GLN A 612 22.12 -19.64 -11.06
N GLU A 613 22.82 -18.57 -11.46
CA GLU A 613 23.52 -17.68 -10.53
C GLU A 613 22.82 -16.33 -10.44
N ASN A 614 22.76 -15.77 -9.23
CA ASN A 614 22.30 -14.41 -9.02
C ASN A 614 23.23 -13.44 -9.76
N ILE A 615 22.65 -12.44 -10.41
CA ILE A 615 23.38 -11.47 -11.22
C ILE A 615 23.10 -10.04 -10.79
N THR A 616 24.01 -9.13 -11.13
CA THR A 616 23.68 -7.70 -11.17
C THR A 616 23.24 -7.35 -12.58
N VAL A 617 22.01 -6.89 -12.71
CA VAL A 617 21.48 -6.44 -13.98
C VAL A 617 21.92 -5.00 -14.12
N ASN A 618 23.04 -4.67 -14.76
CA ASN A 618 23.47 -3.27 -14.92
C ASN A 618 24.62 -3.08 -15.92
N GLY A 619 24.82 -1.83 -16.36
CA GLY A 619 26.03 -1.42 -17.06
C GLY A 619 27.26 -1.26 -16.15
N THR A 620 28.38 -0.81 -16.73
CA THR A 620 29.71 -0.79 -16.09
C THR A 620 30.27 0.61 -15.82
N GLY A 621 29.61 1.68 -16.28
CA GLY A 621 30.07 3.05 -16.03
C GLY A 621 29.05 4.12 -16.41
N HIS A 622 29.40 5.40 -16.26
CA HIS A 622 28.50 6.55 -16.50
C HIS A 622 28.80 7.33 -17.78
N ASP A 623 29.57 6.78 -18.72
CA ASP A 623 29.67 7.35 -20.07
C ASP A 623 28.39 7.04 -20.84
N LEU A 624 27.59 8.08 -21.12
CA LEU A 624 26.32 7.97 -21.83
C LEU A 624 26.48 7.33 -23.22
N ASN A 625 27.64 7.43 -23.85
CA ASN A 625 27.90 6.93 -25.20
C ASN A 625 28.67 5.61 -25.24
N ALA A 626 29.08 5.06 -24.09
CA ALA A 626 29.79 3.79 -24.04
C ALA A 626 28.85 2.63 -24.39
N THR A 627 29.24 1.84 -25.39
CA THR A 627 28.46 0.72 -25.91
C THR A 627 29.23 -0.59 -25.94
N VAL A 628 28.51 -1.70 -25.94
CA VAL A 628 29.00 -3.06 -26.12
C VAL A 628 28.07 -3.82 -27.07
N ASN A 629 28.61 -4.82 -27.77
CA ASN A 629 27.81 -5.72 -28.59
C ASN A 629 27.40 -6.96 -27.80
N TYR A 630 26.12 -7.31 -27.88
CA TYR A 630 25.58 -8.58 -27.38
C TYR A 630 24.94 -9.36 -28.51
N GLU A 631 24.79 -10.68 -28.34
CA GLU A 631 23.93 -11.49 -29.22
C GLU A 631 22.54 -10.85 -29.30
N ALA A 632 22.03 -10.68 -30.51
CA ALA A 632 20.70 -10.11 -30.73
C ALA A 632 19.59 -11.13 -30.39
N ARG A 633 19.92 -12.41 -30.50
CA ARG A 633 19.05 -13.56 -30.23
C ARG A 633 19.87 -14.66 -29.56
N LYS A 634 19.28 -15.32 -28.57
CA LYS A 634 19.90 -16.45 -27.89
C LYS A 634 20.25 -17.56 -28.86
N GLY A 635 21.52 -17.99 -28.84
CA GLY A 635 21.98 -19.13 -29.63
C GLY A 635 22.22 -18.83 -31.11
N ASP A 636 22.19 -17.55 -31.51
CA ASP A 636 22.63 -17.09 -32.83
C ASP A 636 23.84 -16.15 -32.69
N PRO A 637 25.06 -16.69 -32.57
CA PRO A 637 26.27 -15.88 -32.38
C PRO A 637 26.65 -15.08 -33.64
N THR A 638 25.97 -15.30 -34.78
CA THR A 638 26.25 -14.58 -36.02
C THR A 638 25.53 -13.23 -36.09
N THR A 639 24.56 -13.00 -35.21
CA THR A 639 23.83 -11.73 -35.12
C THR A 639 24.08 -11.05 -33.78
N THR A 640 24.75 -9.89 -33.81
CA THR A 640 24.97 -9.06 -32.62
C THR A 640 24.35 -7.69 -32.78
N ARG A 641 23.91 -7.09 -31.67
CA ARG A 641 23.41 -5.72 -31.61
C ARG A 641 24.16 -4.93 -30.55
N LYS A 642 24.38 -3.65 -30.86
CA LYS A 642 25.03 -2.68 -29.99
C LYS A 642 24.03 -2.17 -28.94
N PHE A 643 24.45 -2.14 -27.68
CA PHE A 643 23.70 -1.60 -26.55
C PHE A 643 24.60 -0.75 -25.66
N TRP A 644 24.01 0.17 -24.91
CA TRP A 644 24.74 0.99 -23.94
C TRP A 644 25.13 0.20 -22.70
N THR A 645 26.22 0.63 -22.07
CA THR A 645 26.77 0.04 -20.85
C THR A 645 26.65 0.99 -19.65
N TYR A 646 25.60 1.82 -19.66
CA TYR A 646 25.38 2.83 -18.63
C TYR A 646 24.96 2.20 -17.29
N ASP A 647 25.53 2.69 -16.19
CA ASP A 647 25.16 2.31 -14.84
C ASP A 647 23.89 3.05 -14.41
N HIS A 648 22.80 2.29 -14.28
CA HIS A 648 21.47 2.79 -13.97
C HIS A 648 21.15 2.86 -12.48
N ARG A 649 22.10 2.50 -11.61
CA ARG A 649 21.92 2.62 -10.17
C ARG A 649 21.78 4.08 -9.78
N VAL A 650 20.95 4.31 -8.78
CA VAL A 650 20.78 5.62 -8.15
C VAL A 650 21.20 5.53 -6.69
N ASN A 651 21.56 6.66 -6.09
CA ASN A 651 21.93 6.68 -4.69
C ASN A 651 20.68 6.47 -3.79
N PRO A 652 20.86 6.13 -2.50
CA PRO A 652 19.74 5.86 -1.60
C PRO A 652 18.79 7.05 -1.40
N LEU A 653 19.30 8.29 -1.42
CA LEU A 653 18.47 9.49 -1.28
C LEU A 653 17.58 9.69 -2.51
N GLN A 654 18.13 9.54 -3.71
CA GLN A 654 17.36 9.54 -4.97
C GLN A 654 16.30 8.44 -4.98
N ALA A 655 16.63 7.26 -4.48
CA ALA A 655 15.69 6.14 -4.39
C ALA A 655 14.55 6.41 -3.38
N ILE A 656 14.84 7.07 -2.24
CA ILE A 656 13.81 7.49 -1.28
C ILE A 656 12.89 8.55 -1.89
N HIS A 657 13.42 9.53 -2.65
CA HIS A 657 12.61 10.49 -3.39
C HIS A 657 11.63 9.79 -4.34
N ALA A 658 12.10 8.75 -5.04
CA ALA A 658 11.30 7.99 -6.01
C ALA A 658 10.14 7.19 -5.40
N VAL A 659 10.07 7.03 -4.06
CA VAL A 659 8.96 6.37 -3.34
C VAL A 659 8.28 7.29 -2.31
N THR A 660 8.55 8.59 -2.35
CA THR A 660 7.94 9.60 -1.45
C THR A 660 7.43 10.82 -2.24
N ILE A 661 8.25 11.86 -2.38
CA ILE A 661 7.88 13.11 -3.05
C ILE A 661 7.74 12.95 -4.57
N GLY A 662 8.40 11.97 -5.18
CA GLY A 662 8.29 11.66 -6.61
C GLY A 662 6.87 11.27 -7.02
N PRO A 663 6.28 10.20 -6.46
CA PRO A 663 4.89 9.82 -6.70
C PRO A 663 3.88 10.91 -6.30
N ALA A 664 4.17 11.69 -5.25
CA ALA A 664 3.34 12.85 -4.91
C ALA A 664 3.35 13.91 -6.02
N TYR A 665 4.53 14.19 -6.59
CA TYR A 665 4.71 15.09 -7.73
C TYR A 665 4.03 14.56 -9.00
N GLN A 666 4.16 13.26 -9.28
CA GLN A 666 3.48 12.59 -10.39
C GLN A 666 1.97 12.91 -10.40
N ASN A 667 1.37 12.95 -9.22
CA ASN A 667 -0.07 13.14 -9.02
C ASN A 667 -0.50 14.54 -8.57
N LYS A 668 0.38 15.55 -8.65
CA LYS A 668 0.07 16.95 -8.29
C LYS A 668 -0.42 17.12 -6.83
N VAL A 669 0.12 16.32 -5.91
CA VAL A 669 -0.18 16.35 -4.47
C VAL A 669 1.09 16.54 -3.62
N GLU A 670 2.19 16.96 -4.25
CA GLU A 670 3.45 17.29 -3.58
C GLU A 670 3.34 18.51 -2.66
N ASP A 671 2.26 19.27 -2.73
CA ASP A 671 1.96 20.38 -1.84
C ASP A 671 1.53 19.93 -0.43
N ARG A 672 1.03 18.69 -0.32
CA ARG A 672 0.40 18.16 0.92
C ARG A 672 1.01 16.88 1.47
N ILE A 673 1.62 16.03 0.64
CA ILE A 673 2.28 14.78 1.06
C ILE A 673 3.70 14.65 0.50
N GLY A 674 4.36 13.53 0.79
CA GLY A 674 5.65 13.12 0.22
C GLY A 674 6.89 13.77 0.83
N SER A 675 6.75 14.73 1.75
CA SER A 675 7.87 15.31 2.52
C SER A 675 7.40 15.76 3.91
N ILE A 676 8.33 15.91 4.86
CA ILE A 676 8.05 16.48 6.19
C ILE A 676 8.34 17.98 6.13
N ALA A 677 7.29 18.78 6.00
CA ALA A 677 7.36 20.24 6.01
C ALA A 677 6.11 20.83 6.66
N GLU A 678 6.23 22.00 7.29
CA GLU A 678 5.09 22.70 7.89
C GLU A 678 3.96 22.92 6.87
N GLY A 679 2.71 22.74 7.33
CA GLY A 679 1.50 22.84 6.51
C GLY A 679 1.10 21.55 5.80
N LYS A 680 2.03 20.60 5.60
CA LYS A 680 1.74 19.29 5.00
C LYS A 680 1.01 18.36 5.97
N LEU A 681 0.45 17.30 5.43
CA LEU A 681 -0.23 16.25 6.19
C LEU A 681 0.79 15.44 6.98
N ALA A 682 0.42 15.05 8.20
CA ALA A 682 1.25 14.30 9.13
C ALA A 682 1.25 12.80 8.79
N ASP A 683 1.92 12.46 7.69
CA ASP A 683 2.07 11.10 7.22
C ASP A 683 3.54 10.66 7.31
N PHE A 684 3.83 9.66 8.13
CA PHE A 684 5.19 9.24 8.46
C PHE A 684 5.37 7.73 8.40
N VAL A 685 6.61 7.31 8.16
CA VAL A 685 7.06 5.94 8.40
C VAL A 685 8.23 5.97 9.36
N ILE A 686 8.23 5.08 10.35
CA ILE A 686 9.31 4.89 11.31
C ILE A 686 9.99 3.54 11.04
N LEU A 687 11.29 3.56 10.77
CA LEU A 687 12.11 2.38 10.52
C LEU A 687 13.01 2.10 11.73
N ASP A 688 13.23 0.84 12.04
CA ASP A 688 14.10 0.43 13.16
C ASP A 688 15.56 0.89 12.99
N GLU A 689 16.04 0.93 11.75
CA GLU A 689 17.43 1.25 11.39
C GLU A 689 17.52 2.54 10.56
N ASP A 690 18.72 3.12 10.46
CA ASP A 690 18.98 4.21 9.52
C ASP A 690 19.21 3.68 8.12
N ILE A 691 18.24 3.94 7.24
CA ILE A 691 18.26 3.48 5.85
C ILE A 691 19.52 3.95 5.10
N MET A 692 20.06 5.13 5.42
CA MET A 692 21.29 5.63 4.78
C MET A 692 22.52 4.83 5.24
N ASP A 693 22.58 4.47 6.53
CA ASP A 693 23.67 3.66 7.08
C ASP A 693 23.60 2.22 6.55
N VAL A 694 22.40 1.63 6.50
CA VAL A 694 22.18 0.29 5.93
C VAL A 694 22.57 0.28 4.46
N ALA A 695 22.16 1.27 3.68
CA ALA A 695 22.51 1.35 2.27
C ALA A 695 24.02 1.50 2.01
N ALA A 696 24.75 2.17 2.90
CA ALA A 696 26.20 2.32 2.77
C ALA A 696 26.98 1.04 3.12
N LYS A 697 26.46 0.20 4.02
CA LYS A 697 27.19 -0.96 4.57
C LYS A 697 26.71 -2.30 3.99
N GLU A 698 25.40 -2.48 3.92
CA GLU A 698 24.73 -3.74 3.59
C GLU A 698 23.48 -3.48 2.73
N PRO A 699 23.61 -2.91 1.51
CA PRO A 699 22.47 -2.40 0.74
C PRO A 699 21.42 -3.46 0.36
N LEU A 700 21.76 -4.75 0.35
CA LEU A 700 20.78 -5.81 0.14
C LEU A 700 19.79 -5.95 1.30
N ARG A 701 20.18 -5.58 2.53
CA ARG A 701 19.32 -5.62 3.72
C ARG A 701 18.27 -4.50 3.76
N ILE A 702 18.36 -3.47 2.90
CA ILE A 702 17.39 -2.36 2.88
C ILE A 702 15.96 -2.90 2.81
N ALA A 703 15.73 -3.93 2.00
CA ALA A 703 14.40 -4.50 1.78
C ALA A 703 13.86 -5.31 2.96
N ASP A 704 14.73 -5.72 3.89
CA ASP A 704 14.39 -6.53 5.06
C ASP A 704 14.29 -5.68 6.34
N MET A 705 14.53 -4.36 6.23
CA MET A 705 14.37 -3.43 7.34
C MET A 705 12.92 -3.42 7.82
N ARG A 706 12.72 -3.48 9.13
CA ARG A 706 11.38 -3.45 9.73
C ARG A 706 10.81 -2.03 9.76
N VAL A 707 9.58 -1.90 9.28
CA VAL A 707 8.72 -0.74 9.55
C VAL A 707 8.14 -0.91 10.96
N ALA A 708 8.59 -0.08 11.91
CA ALA A 708 8.12 -0.12 13.29
C ALA A 708 6.72 0.49 13.42
N SER A 709 6.44 1.53 12.63
CA SER A 709 5.13 2.19 12.59
C SER A 709 4.89 2.94 11.30
N THR A 710 3.62 3.02 10.90
CA THR A 710 3.15 3.91 9.84
C THR A 710 2.05 4.80 10.41
N ILE A 711 2.16 6.09 10.13
CA ILE A 711 1.29 7.13 10.64
C ILE A 711 0.62 7.85 9.46
N VAL A 712 -0.68 8.05 9.53
CA VAL A 712 -1.47 8.79 8.53
C VAL A 712 -2.34 9.79 9.28
N ALA A 713 -2.24 11.07 8.95
CA ALA A 713 -2.96 12.15 9.62
C ALA A 713 -2.85 12.09 11.16
N ASP A 714 -1.63 11.84 11.68
CA ASP A 714 -1.31 11.68 13.11
C ASP A 714 -1.90 10.42 13.80
N LYS A 715 -2.58 9.54 13.04
CA LYS A 715 -3.06 8.24 13.52
C LYS A 715 -2.07 7.13 13.18
N VAL A 716 -1.71 6.30 14.15
CA VAL A 716 -0.89 5.09 13.93
C VAL A 716 -1.75 4.02 13.26
N VAL A 717 -1.53 3.80 11.97
CA VAL A 717 -2.29 2.83 11.14
C VAL A 717 -1.59 1.49 10.98
N HIS A 718 -0.32 1.39 11.39
CA HIS A 718 0.41 0.13 11.50
C HIS A 718 1.45 0.20 12.62
N GLY A 719 1.68 -0.94 13.27
CA GLY A 719 2.75 -1.13 14.25
C GLY A 719 2.52 -0.39 15.56
N VAL A 720 3.60 -0.25 16.33
CA VAL A 720 3.62 0.37 17.66
C VAL A 720 4.75 1.38 17.75
N LEU A 721 4.43 2.56 18.28
CA LEU A 721 5.41 3.65 18.41
C LEU A 721 6.61 3.22 19.27
N PRO A 722 7.81 3.75 19.01
CA PRO A 722 9.05 3.24 19.61
C PRO A 722 9.09 3.28 21.14
N ASP A 723 8.42 4.25 21.75
CA ASP A 723 8.33 4.46 23.20
C ASP A 723 7.11 3.80 23.87
N SER A 724 6.25 3.14 23.08
CA SER A 724 5.05 2.48 23.58
C SER A 724 5.39 1.41 24.63
N LYS A 725 4.57 1.36 25.67
CA LYS A 725 4.57 0.27 26.68
C LYS A 725 3.51 -0.80 26.39
N THR A 726 2.84 -0.67 25.25
CA THR A 726 1.82 -1.59 24.74
C THR A 726 2.24 -2.12 23.38
N PHE A 727 2.07 -3.43 23.19
CA PHE A 727 2.52 -4.21 22.04
C PHE A 727 1.39 -4.84 21.23
N ILE A 728 0.14 -4.43 21.51
CA ILE A 728 -1.03 -4.67 20.66
C ILE A 728 -1.46 -3.36 20.01
N SER A 729 -1.99 -3.43 18.80
CA SER A 729 -2.35 -2.25 18.01
C SER A 729 -3.40 -2.55 16.95
N GLN A 730 -3.94 -1.51 16.31
CA GLN A 730 -4.93 -1.60 15.22
C GLN A 730 -6.10 -2.56 15.51
N PHE A 731 -6.75 -2.35 16.65
CA PHE A 731 -7.98 -3.08 16.96
C PHE A 731 -9.09 -2.67 15.99
N CYS A 732 -9.78 -3.66 15.41
CA CYS A 732 -10.95 -3.43 14.56
C CYS A 732 -11.85 -4.67 14.52
N ALA A 733 -13.03 -4.52 13.89
CA ALA A 733 -13.78 -5.67 13.42
C ALA A 733 -12.91 -6.48 12.45
N ALA A 734 -12.90 -7.80 12.59
CA ALA A 734 -12.08 -8.65 11.75
C ALA A 734 -12.60 -8.69 10.31
N TYR A 735 -11.68 -8.83 9.35
CA TYR A 735 -12.00 -9.13 7.94
C TYR A 735 -12.40 -10.61 7.73
N GLU A 736 -12.72 -11.29 8.82
CA GLU A 736 -13.39 -12.59 8.89
C GLU A 736 -14.57 -12.41 9.84
N GLN A 737 -15.73 -12.95 9.50
CA GLN A 737 -16.93 -12.93 10.34
C GLN A 737 -17.68 -14.25 10.20
N PRO A 738 -18.65 -14.58 11.09
CA PRO A 738 -19.44 -15.81 10.98
C PRO A 738 -20.13 -15.96 9.63
N THR A 739 -20.48 -14.86 8.97
CA THR A 739 -20.90 -14.82 7.56
C THR A 739 -20.28 -13.63 6.86
N LEU A 740 -20.15 -13.69 5.52
CA LEU A 740 -19.64 -12.56 4.73
C LEU A 740 -20.53 -11.30 4.78
N ASP A 741 -21.81 -11.46 5.12
CA ASP A 741 -22.78 -10.37 5.20
C ASP A 741 -22.87 -9.76 6.62
N THR A 742 -22.17 -10.33 7.60
CA THR A 742 -22.13 -9.81 8.98
C THR A 742 -21.50 -8.42 8.98
N VAL A 743 -22.23 -7.45 9.54
CA VAL A 743 -21.77 -6.08 9.72
C VAL A 743 -21.47 -5.85 11.20
N VAL A 744 -20.24 -5.42 11.48
CA VAL A 744 -19.78 -5.04 12.82
C VAL A 744 -19.24 -3.63 12.74
N THR A 745 -19.74 -2.74 13.60
CA THR A 745 -19.27 -1.35 13.68
C THR A 745 -18.65 -1.11 15.03
N VAL A 746 -17.33 -0.87 15.08
CA VAL A 746 -16.65 -0.47 16.32
C VAL A 746 -16.96 1.01 16.57
N GLN A 747 -17.78 1.29 17.59
CA GLN A 747 -18.19 2.65 17.96
C GLN A 747 -17.10 3.40 18.71
N SER A 748 -16.36 2.68 19.56
CA SER A 748 -15.20 3.23 20.25
C SER A 748 -14.21 2.12 20.58
N SER A 749 -12.93 2.46 20.59
CA SER A 749 -11.88 1.60 21.12
C SER A 749 -10.78 2.46 21.73
N GLN A 750 -10.28 2.04 22.89
CA GLN A 750 -9.28 2.78 23.64
C GLN A 750 -8.30 1.81 24.31
N MET A 751 -7.01 2.09 24.12
CA MET A 751 -5.95 1.45 24.87
C MET A 751 -5.90 2.00 26.29
N ILE A 752 -5.89 1.11 27.28
CA ILE A 752 -5.76 1.43 28.70
C ILE A 752 -4.30 1.25 29.08
N ASP A 753 -3.69 2.27 29.70
CA ASP A 753 -2.33 2.16 30.22
C ASP A 753 -2.25 1.14 31.36
N ASN A 754 -1.07 0.55 31.56
CA ASN A 754 -0.89 -0.51 32.55
C ASN A 754 -1.24 -0.07 33.98
N ALA A 755 -0.92 1.18 34.37
CA ALA A 755 -1.18 1.66 35.72
C ALA A 755 -2.68 1.83 36.00
N THR A 756 -3.43 2.35 35.03
CA THR A 756 -4.89 2.40 35.09
C THR A 756 -5.48 0.99 35.11
N ALA A 757 -4.98 0.09 34.25
CA ALA A 757 -5.47 -1.29 34.21
C ALA A 757 -5.24 -2.05 35.53
N ASP A 758 -4.09 -1.86 36.17
CA ASP A 758 -3.76 -2.43 37.49
C ASP A 758 -4.64 -1.89 38.61
N LYS A 759 -5.11 -0.66 38.48
CA LYS A 759 -5.97 -0.01 39.47
C LYS A 759 -7.44 -0.40 39.32
N GLU A 760 -7.92 -0.53 38.09
CA GLU A 760 -9.36 -0.63 37.79
C GLU A 760 -9.85 -2.06 37.56
N TYR A 761 -8.96 -3.01 37.25
CA TYR A 761 -9.33 -4.39 36.96
C TYR A 761 -8.64 -5.40 37.87
N ALA A 762 -9.15 -6.65 37.81
CA ALA A 762 -8.58 -7.77 38.55
C ALA A 762 -7.08 -7.95 38.28
N ALA A 763 -6.33 -8.27 39.34
CA ALA A 763 -4.89 -8.46 39.27
C ALA A 763 -4.49 -9.64 38.36
N LEU A 764 -3.33 -9.52 37.73
CA LEU A 764 -2.70 -10.60 36.97
C LEU A 764 -2.13 -11.69 37.88
N GLU A 765 -1.90 -12.88 37.34
CA GLU A 765 -1.18 -13.92 38.06
C GLU A 765 0.28 -13.49 38.27
N ARG A 766 0.91 -14.05 39.31
CA ARG A 766 2.34 -13.82 39.55
C ARG A 766 3.16 -14.27 38.35
N GLY A 767 3.91 -13.33 37.77
CA GLY A 767 4.78 -13.57 36.61
C GLY A 767 4.16 -13.16 35.27
N GLU A 768 2.85 -12.88 35.23
CA GLU A 768 2.20 -12.36 34.03
C GLU A 768 2.61 -10.90 33.77
N LYS A 769 2.82 -10.57 32.50
CA LYS A 769 3.09 -9.20 32.01
C LYS A 769 2.15 -8.84 30.87
N ARG A 770 1.67 -7.60 30.84
CA ARG A 770 0.72 -7.13 29.82
C ARG A 770 1.42 -6.88 28.49
N PHE A 771 0.89 -7.48 27.44
CA PHE A 771 1.08 -6.97 26.09
C PHE A 771 0.30 -5.67 25.89
N GLY A 772 -0.93 -5.63 26.41
CA GLY A 772 -1.78 -4.45 26.39
C GLY A 772 -3.20 -4.75 26.86
N THR A 773 -3.93 -3.69 27.21
CA THR A 773 -5.33 -3.75 27.60
C THR A 773 -6.14 -2.80 26.73
N LEU A 774 -7.22 -3.28 26.15
CA LEU A 774 -8.11 -2.54 25.26
C LEU A 774 -9.52 -2.58 25.83
N GLN A 775 -10.19 -1.43 25.86
CA GLN A 775 -11.65 -1.36 26.04
C GLN A 775 -12.30 -0.93 24.73
N PHE A 776 -13.44 -1.53 24.40
CA PHE A 776 -14.18 -1.18 23.20
C PHE A 776 -15.71 -1.32 23.37
N THR A 777 -16.43 -0.68 22.45
CA THR A 777 -17.86 -0.85 22.23
C THR A 777 -18.09 -1.07 20.73
N ALA A 778 -18.87 -2.08 20.38
CA ALA A 778 -19.23 -2.40 19.01
C ALA A 778 -20.72 -2.66 18.87
N GLU A 779 -21.28 -2.26 17.74
CA GLU A 779 -22.64 -2.57 17.32
C GLU A 779 -22.65 -3.76 16.37
N VAL A 780 -23.60 -4.66 16.61
CA VAL A 780 -23.80 -5.91 15.87
C VAL A 780 -25.29 -6.17 15.67
N ALA A 781 -25.66 -7.17 14.87
CA ALA A 781 -27.05 -7.63 14.87
C ALA A 781 -27.38 -8.26 16.23
N ALA A 782 -28.60 -8.05 16.73
CA ALA A 782 -29.05 -8.64 17.98
C ALA A 782 -28.89 -10.17 17.96
N ASP A 783 -28.40 -10.74 19.07
CA ASP A 783 -28.18 -12.19 19.25
C ASP A 783 -27.22 -12.79 18.20
N SER A 784 -26.23 -12.00 17.76
CA SER A 784 -25.22 -12.44 16.77
C SER A 784 -23.80 -12.42 17.33
N SER A 785 -22.92 -13.20 16.70
CA SER A 785 -21.48 -13.20 17.03
C SER A 785 -20.70 -12.25 16.13
N ALA A 786 -19.70 -11.59 16.72
CA ALA A 786 -18.72 -10.77 16.01
C ALA A 786 -17.30 -11.24 16.31
N ILE A 787 -16.49 -11.28 15.25
CA ILE A 787 -15.05 -11.54 15.35
C ILE A 787 -14.32 -10.20 15.31
N PHE A 788 -13.41 -10.02 16.23
CA PHE A 788 -12.53 -8.87 16.32
C PHE A 788 -11.09 -9.29 16.08
N GLN A 789 -10.27 -8.34 15.66
CA GLN A 789 -8.84 -8.56 15.49
C GLN A 789 -8.01 -7.44 16.11
N MET A 790 -6.77 -7.77 16.43
CA MET A 790 -5.72 -6.82 16.78
C MET A 790 -4.37 -7.32 16.25
N ASN A 791 -3.51 -6.40 15.87
CA ASN A 791 -2.11 -6.72 15.58
C ASN A 791 -1.34 -6.88 16.90
N MET A 792 -0.30 -7.70 16.90
CA MET A 792 0.63 -7.83 18.01
C MET A 792 2.06 -8.09 17.52
N LEU A 793 3.04 -7.71 18.33
CA LEU A 793 4.44 -8.11 18.11
C LEU A 793 4.73 -9.47 18.77
N GLY A 794 5.59 -10.29 18.18
CA GLY A 794 6.09 -11.50 18.82
C GLY A 794 7.11 -11.20 19.92
N ASN A 795 7.22 -12.08 20.91
CA ASN A 795 8.09 -11.91 22.08
C ASN A 795 9.15 -13.01 22.21
N GLY A 796 9.37 -13.84 21.19
CA GLY A 796 10.31 -14.95 21.24
C GLY A 796 9.79 -16.21 21.96
N GLU A 797 8.52 -16.24 22.38
CA GLU A 797 7.93 -17.34 23.14
C GLU A 797 6.92 -18.15 22.32
N LYS A 798 6.56 -19.33 22.83
CA LYS A 798 5.45 -20.11 22.28
C LYS A 798 4.12 -19.40 22.48
N ILE A 799 3.18 -19.58 21.56
CA ILE A 799 1.80 -19.09 21.71
C ILE A 799 1.13 -19.62 22.98
N SER A 800 1.44 -20.85 23.42
CA SER A 800 0.95 -21.41 24.69
C SER A 800 1.42 -20.66 25.94
N ALA A 801 2.41 -19.77 25.81
CA ALA A 801 2.81 -18.84 26.88
C ALA A 801 1.99 -17.53 26.86
N LEU A 802 1.04 -17.35 25.94
CA LEU A 802 0.18 -16.19 25.84
C LEU A 802 -1.23 -16.53 26.31
N LYS A 803 -1.90 -15.54 26.91
CA LYS A 803 -3.30 -15.62 27.29
C LYS A 803 -4.05 -14.36 26.92
N LEU A 804 -5.32 -14.53 26.56
CA LEU A 804 -6.28 -13.44 26.39
C LEU A 804 -7.33 -13.54 27.50
N TYR A 805 -7.57 -12.43 28.17
CA TYR A 805 -8.52 -12.32 29.28
C TYR A 805 -9.56 -11.25 29.02
N LYS A 806 -10.80 -11.53 29.37
CA LYS A 806 -11.79 -10.50 29.68
C LYS A 806 -11.56 -10.01 31.10
N LEU A 807 -11.65 -8.70 31.30
CA LEU A 807 -11.46 -8.07 32.60
C LEU A 807 -12.76 -7.52 33.20
N THR A 808 -12.87 -7.63 34.52
CA THR A 808 -13.80 -6.85 35.35
C THR A 808 -13.05 -6.40 36.59
N ALA A 809 -13.63 -5.51 37.41
CA ALA A 809 -12.99 -5.01 38.62
C ALA A 809 -12.47 -6.11 39.57
N ASN A 810 -13.16 -7.26 39.63
CA ASN A 810 -12.87 -8.31 40.62
C ASN A 810 -12.62 -9.70 40.02
N LYS A 811 -12.74 -9.87 38.70
CA LYS A 811 -12.58 -11.17 38.03
C LYS A 811 -11.93 -11.00 36.66
N LYS A 812 -11.06 -11.94 36.30
CA LYS A 812 -10.62 -12.19 34.93
C LYS A 812 -11.18 -13.52 34.42
N SER A 813 -11.58 -13.56 33.15
CA SER A 813 -12.11 -14.76 32.48
C SER A 813 -11.24 -15.07 31.26
N GLU A 814 -10.71 -16.30 31.17
CA GLU A 814 -9.79 -16.72 30.10
C GLU A 814 -10.55 -17.06 28.82
N TYR A 815 -10.07 -16.55 27.68
CA TYR A 815 -10.49 -17.01 26.36
C TYR A 815 -9.77 -18.33 26.02
N THR A 816 -10.48 -19.26 25.38
CA THR A 816 -9.94 -20.56 24.97
C THR A 816 -9.23 -20.45 23.63
N TYR A 817 -7.96 -20.88 23.56
CA TYR A 817 -7.19 -20.85 22.32
C TYR A 817 -7.70 -21.89 21.30
N GLY A 818 -7.89 -21.47 20.06
CA GLY A 818 -8.29 -22.30 18.92
C GLY A 818 -9.37 -21.62 18.08
N ARG A 819 -9.17 -21.60 16.75
CA ARG A 819 -10.15 -21.12 15.78
C ARG A 819 -11.33 -22.12 15.70
N PRO A 820 -12.58 -21.67 15.88
CA PRO A 820 -13.76 -22.51 15.71
C PRO A 820 -13.86 -23.07 14.28
N ALA A 821 -14.56 -24.20 14.12
CA ALA A 821 -14.95 -24.66 12.79
C ALA A 821 -15.90 -23.63 12.13
N PRO A 822 -15.90 -23.48 10.79
CA PRO A 822 -16.69 -22.46 10.11
C PRO A 822 -18.19 -22.46 10.45
N ASP A 823 -18.78 -23.64 10.65
CA ASP A 823 -20.18 -23.83 11.05
C ASP A 823 -20.46 -23.53 12.53
N ALA A 824 -19.42 -23.47 13.36
CA ALA A 824 -19.49 -23.14 14.78
C ALA A 824 -19.22 -21.66 15.09
N LEU A 825 -18.75 -20.87 14.12
CA LEU A 825 -18.43 -19.44 14.33
C LEU A 825 -19.62 -18.65 14.91
N GLY A 826 -20.85 -19.00 14.55
CA GLY A 826 -22.05 -18.30 15.03
C GLY A 826 -22.27 -18.34 16.54
N SER A 827 -21.67 -19.29 17.27
CA SER A 827 -21.93 -19.53 18.71
C SER A 827 -20.66 -19.66 19.57
N ALA A 828 -19.48 -19.38 19.01
CA ALA A 828 -18.20 -19.72 19.62
C ALA A 828 -17.62 -18.65 20.58
N SER A 829 -18.48 -17.91 21.30
CA SER A 829 -18.06 -16.84 22.22
C SER A 829 -16.95 -17.28 23.18
N GLY A 830 -15.94 -16.44 23.37
CA GLY A 830 -14.82 -16.74 24.28
C GLY A 830 -13.71 -17.59 23.65
N GLN A 831 -13.67 -17.77 22.33
CA GLN A 831 -12.54 -18.35 21.62
C GLN A 831 -11.62 -17.28 21.03
N TRP A 832 -10.33 -17.61 20.89
CA TRP A 832 -9.33 -16.74 20.29
C TRP A 832 -8.23 -17.54 19.59
N TRP A 833 -7.55 -16.95 18.61
CA TRP A 833 -6.44 -17.59 17.90
C TRP A 833 -5.47 -16.54 17.34
N ILE A 834 -4.26 -16.99 16.99
CA ILE A 834 -3.26 -16.15 16.33
C ILE A 834 -3.02 -16.71 14.93
N ALA A 835 -2.86 -15.83 13.95
CA ALA A 835 -2.40 -16.16 12.61
C ALA A 835 -1.10 -15.41 12.27
N SER A 836 -0.37 -15.92 11.29
CA SER A 836 0.73 -15.17 10.68
C SER A 836 0.20 -13.90 10.01
N PHE A 837 0.99 -12.83 9.97
CA PHE A 837 0.60 -11.63 9.24
C PHE A 837 0.49 -11.87 7.73
N ASP A 838 1.36 -12.71 7.16
CA ASP A 838 1.42 -13.01 5.72
C ASP A 838 0.26 -13.89 5.24
N ASN A 839 -0.26 -14.76 6.12
CA ASN A 839 -1.44 -15.57 5.86
C ASN A 839 -2.38 -15.53 7.07
N PRO A 840 -3.28 -14.54 7.14
CA PRO A 840 -4.16 -14.36 8.30
C PRO A 840 -5.33 -15.34 8.33
N THR A 841 -5.56 -16.11 7.27
CA THR A 841 -6.71 -17.03 7.15
C THR A 841 -6.46 -18.39 7.82
N VAL A 842 -5.23 -18.65 8.25
CA VAL A 842 -4.79 -19.92 8.84
C VAL A 842 -4.28 -19.69 10.25
N GLN A 843 -4.89 -20.36 11.22
CA GLN A 843 -4.42 -20.32 12.61
C GLN A 843 -3.03 -20.96 12.75
N LEU A 844 -2.20 -20.41 13.63
CA LEU A 844 -0.95 -21.01 14.07
C LEU A 844 -1.21 -22.03 15.19
N HIS A 845 -0.40 -23.10 15.23
CA HIS A 845 -0.45 -24.07 16.31
C HIS A 845 0.08 -23.44 17.61
N GLN A 846 -0.49 -23.81 18.77
CA GLN A 846 -0.10 -23.24 20.08
C GLN A 846 1.38 -23.46 20.46
N ASP A 847 2.06 -24.42 19.84
CA ASP A 847 3.50 -24.66 20.02
C ASP A 847 4.40 -23.78 19.14
N THR A 848 3.81 -22.97 18.25
CA THR A 848 4.57 -22.05 17.40
C THR A 848 5.26 -21.00 18.26
N VAL A 849 6.56 -20.81 18.05
CA VAL A 849 7.34 -19.73 18.66
C VAL A 849 7.16 -18.47 17.83
N LEU A 850 6.71 -17.39 18.46
CA LEU A 850 6.56 -16.09 17.81
C LEU A 850 7.92 -15.41 17.75
N GLU A 851 8.39 -15.08 16.55
CA GLU A 851 9.66 -14.38 16.36
C GLU A 851 9.62 -13.01 17.04
N MET A 852 10.70 -12.64 17.75
CA MET A 852 10.79 -11.37 18.47
C MET A 852 10.52 -10.19 17.51
N ASP A 853 9.61 -9.30 17.91
CA ASP A 853 9.23 -8.08 17.20
C ASP A 853 8.63 -8.27 15.79
N LYS A 854 8.42 -9.52 15.34
CA LYS A 854 7.66 -9.83 14.13
C LYS A 854 6.17 -9.61 14.38
N GLN A 855 5.46 -9.12 13.38
CA GLN A 855 4.03 -8.88 13.52
C GLN A 855 3.20 -10.15 13.30
N TYR A 856 2.16 -10.28 14.11
CA TYR A 856 1.12 -11.31 14.03
C TYR A 856 -0.27 -10.68 14.17
N VAL A 857 -1.31 -11.43 13.82
CA VAL A 857 -2.71 -10.99 13.99
C VAL A 857 -3.39 -11.93 14.96
N ALA A 858 -3.95 -11.37 16.04
CA ALA A 858 -4.76 -12.09 16.99
C ALA A 858 -6.24 -11.82 16.71
N PHE A 859 -7.05 -12.88 16.77
CA PHE A 859 -8.49 -12.83 16.57
C PHE A 859 -9.20 -13.36 17.81
N PHE A 860 -10.39 -12.84 18.09
CA PHE A 860 -11.25 -13.36 19.14
C PHE A 860 -12.71 -13.11 18.79
N ILE A 861 -13.60 -13.93 19.35
CA ILE A 861 -15.02 -13.90 19.04
C ILE A 861 -15.87 -13.71 20.30
N ILE A 862 -16.89 -12.87 20.18
CA ILE A 862 -17.87 -12.61 21.22
C ILE A 862 -19.26 -12.74 20.61
N HIS A 863 -20.15 -13.43 21.32
CA HIS A 863 -21.57 -13.45 21.03
C HIS A 863 -22.28 -12.33 21.82
N ASP A 864 -23.11 -11.55 21.13
CA ASP A 864 -24.01 -10.58 21.76
C ASP A 864 -24.80 -11.23 22.89
N ASN A 865 -24.93 -10.57 24.02
CA ASN A 865 -25.57 -11.09 25.23
C ASN A 865 -24.89 -12.30 25.90
N ASP A 866 -23.67 -12.68 25.53
CA ASP A 866 -22.96 -13.78 26.21
C ASP A 866 -22.78 -13.50 27.72
N SER A 867 -23.12 -14.49 28.56
CA SER A 867 -23.13 -14.32 30.01
C SER A 867 -21.77 -14.02 30.65
N VAL A 868 -20.68 -14.28 29.94
CA VAL A 868 -19.30 -14.09 30.41
C VAL A 868 -18.61 -13.01 29.59
N PHE A 869 -18.59 -13.13 28.26
CA PHE A 869 -17.73 -12.39 27.33
C PHE A 869 -18.40 -11.20 26.65
N ASP A 870 -19.51 -10.72 27.20
CA ASP A 870 -20.08 -9.43 26.86
C ASP A 870 -20.52 -8.72 28.14
N ALA A 871 -19.99 -7.52 28.40
CA ALA A 871 -20.28 -6.79 29.64
C ALA A 871 -21.61 -6.03 29.57
N ASP A 872 -22.07 -5.69 28.36
CA ASP A 872 -23.39 -5.13 28.13
C ASP A 872 -24.38 -6.29 27.86
N LYS A 873 -25.66 -6.05 28.10
CA LYS A 873 -26.75 -7.01 27.82
C LYS A 873 -27.86 -6.34 27.00
N THR A 874 -27.52 -5.22 26.38
CA THR A 874 -28.36 -4.50 25.45
C THR A 874 -28.22 -5.18 24.10
N ASP A 875 -29.34 -5.69 23.58
CA ASP A 875 -29.37 -6.33 22.26
C ASP A 875 -28.65 -5.50 21.19
N GLY A 876 -27.73 -6.15 20.47
CA GLY A 876 -26.97 -5.57 19.37
C GLY A 876 -25.75 -4.75 19.81
N VAL A 877 -25.32 -4.85 21.07
CA VAL A 877 -24.19 -4.07 21.61
C VAL A 877 -23.23 -4.98 22.36
N ILE A 878 -22.00 -5.07 21.87
CA ILE A 878 -20.90 -5.75 22.57
C ILE A 878 -20.00 -4.71 23.23
N VAL A 879 -19.79 -4.84 24.54
CA VAL A 879 -18.84 -3.99 25.30
C VAL A 879 -17.89 -4.86 26.08
N ASP A 880 -16.58 -4.64 25.92
CA ASP A 880 -15.63 -5.31 26.80
C ASP A 880 -14.25 -4.66 26.92
N PRO A 881 -13.61 -4.77 28.10
CA PRO A 881 -12.18 -4.69 28.23
C PRO A 881 -11.53 -6.07 28.09
N VAL A 882 -10.58 -6.18 27.16
CA VAL A 882 -9.75 -7.36 26.93
C VAL A 882 -8.28 -7.05 27.22
N THR A 883 -7.55 -7.98 27.82
CA THR A 883 -6.10 -7.86 28.03
C THR A 883 -5.38 -9.10 27.53
N MET A 884 -4.28 -8.87 26.82
CA MET A 884 -3.36 -9.92 26.39
C MET A 884 -2.15 -9.91 27.31
N VAL A 885 -1.71 -11.09 27.76
CA VAL A 885 -0.59 -11.22 28.68
C VAL A 885 0.40 -12.30 28.23
N SER A 886 1.67 -12.09 28.56
CA SER A 886 2.70 -13.12 28.59
C SER A 886 2.71 -13.78 29.95
N THR A 887 2.62 -15.11 30.00
CA THR A 887 2.72 -15.89 31.24
C THR A 887 4.16 -16.17 31.66
N SER A 888 5.13 -16.04 30.74
CA SER A 888 6.56 -16.12 31.06
C SER A 888 7.13 -14.79 31.56
N GLY A 889 6.42 -13.69 31.33
CA GLY A 889 6.86 -12.33 31.58
C GLY A 889 7.69 -11.71 30.45
N THR A 890 8.04 -12.47 29.41
CA THR A 890 8.77 -11.96 28.24
C THR A 890 7.87 -11.05 27.40
N LEU A 891 8.34 -9.84 27.09
CA LEU A 891 7.66 -8.85 26.24
C LEU A 891 8.50 -8.57 24.97
N PRO A 892 7.87 -8.08 23.89
CA PRO A 892 8.60 -7.58 22.72
C PRO A 892 9.55 -6.43 23.07
N THR A 893 10.63 -6.28 22.32
CA THR A 893 11.59 -5.17 22.51
C THR A 893 11.23 -3.94 21.69
N ASN A 894 10.33 -4.11 20.71
CA ASN A 894 10.00 -3.17 19.66
C ASN A 894 11.25 -2.66 18.90
N GLY A 895 12.16 -3.59 18.56
CA GLY A 895 13.41 -3.29 17.85
C GLY A 895 14.38 -2.42 18.65
N GLY A 896 14.26 -2.38 19.97
CA GLY A 896 15.22 -1.74 20.86
C GLY A 896 16.29 -2.73 21.32
N THR A 897 17.54 -2.30 21.42
CA THR A 897 18.48 -3.04 22.27
C THR A 897 17.98 -2.88 23.70
N ALA A 898 17.66 -3.98 24.39
CA ALA A 898 17.33 -3.93 25.81
C ALA A 898 18.36 -3.03 26.51
N ASP A 899 17.91 -1.89 27.05
CA ASP A 899 18.79 -1.03 27.81
C ASP A 899 19.23 -1.83 29.05
N PRO A 900 20.51 -2.21 29.19
CA PRO A 900 20.96 -2.95 30.36
C PRO A 900 20.88 -2.12 31.65
N THR A 901 20.52 -0.83 31.55
CA THR A 901 20.49 0.13 32.65
C THR A 901 19.09 0.59 33.07
N SER A 902 18.03 0.24 32.32
CA SER A 902 16.67 0.49 32.78
C SER A 902 16.21 -0.64 33.70
N ASN A 903 16.42 -0.46 35.00
CA ASN A 903 15.73 -1.21 36.04
C ASN A 903 14.22 -0.83 36.09
N ASP A 904 13.50 -1.06 35.00
CA ASP A 904 12.03 -1.18 35.04
C ASP A 904 11.73 -2.61 35.53
N ASP A 905 12.08 -2.85 36.79
CA ASP A 905 11.69 -4.03 37.55
C ASP A 905 10.22 -3.81 37.92
N ASP A 906 9.29 -4.13 37.01
CA ASP A 906 7.87 -3.99 37.29
C ASP A 906 7.47 -5.04 38.35
N GLY A 907 7.58 -4.62 39.60
CA GLY A 907 6.67 -4.92 40.69
C GLY A 907 6.17 -6.36 40.73
N GLY A 908 7.08 -7.31 40.90
CA GLY A 908 6.70 -8.61 41.43
C GLY A 908 6.07 -8.41 42.81
N SER A 909 4.76 -8.66 42.89
CA SER A 909 4.05 -8.86 44.16
C SER A 909 4.87 -9.79 45.06
N SER A 910 5.52 -9.20 46.05
CA SER A 910 6.07 -9.90 47.19
C SER A 910 5.50 -9.24 48.44
N SER A 911 4.75 -10.04 49.17
CA SER A 911 4.38 -9.81 50.56
C SER A 911 5.66 -9.56 51.37
N GLY A 912 5.96 -8.29 51.62
CA GLY A 912 7.10 -7.87 52.41
C GLY A 912 6.81 -6.54 53.09
N CYS A 913 6.62 -6.57 54.40
CA CYS A 913 6.52 -5.38 55.25
C CYS A 913 7.70 -4.44 55.00
N THR A 914 7.42 -3.24 54.49
CA THR A 914 8.26 -2.06 54.72
C THR A 914 7.39 -0.85 54.96
N VAL A 915 7.73 -0.15 56.03
CA VAL A 915 7.05 0.96 56.68
C VAL A 915 7.48 2.27 56.04
N GLY A 916 6.52 3.19 55.85
CA GLY A 916 6.73 4.63 55.56
C GLY A 916 6.63 4.95 54.06
N SER A 917 5.94 5.99 53.59
CA SER A 917 5.36 7.15 54.28
C SER A 917 4.43 7.92 53.32
N THR A 918 3.13 7.86 53.56
CA THR A 918 2.18 9.00 53.44
C THR A 918 0.89 8.55 54.13
N PRO A 919 0.28 9.38 54.99
CA PRO A 919 -0.58 10.41 54.42
C PRO A 919 -0.63 11.72 55.25
N SER A 920 -1.19 12.77 54.64
CA SER A 920 -2.00 13.79 55.34
C SER A 920 -1.32 14.57 56.47
N TYR A 921 -0.47 15.54 56.12
CA TYR A 921 0.02 16.56 57.05
C TYR A 921 -0.80 17.86 57.10
N ASP A 922 -1.86 18.02 56.31
CA ASP A 922 -2.59 19.31 56.28
C ASP A 922 -3.85 19.40 57.16
N LEU A 923 -4.34 18.30 57.75
CA LEU A 923 -5.44 18.35 58.73
C LEU A 923 -4.95 18.44 60.19
N LEU A 924 -3.74 17.96 60.48
CA LEU A 924 -3.16 17.98 61.84
C LEU A 924 -2.50 19.33 62.17
N VAL A 925 -1.96 20.03 61.17
CA VAL A 925 -1.44 21.41 61.32
C VAL A 925 -2.56 22.41 61.59
N LEU A 926 -3.76 22.16 61.05
CA LEU A 926 -4.95 22.99 61.29
C LEU A 926 -5.53 22.82 62.72
N LEU A 927 -5.44 21.62 63.29
CA LEU A 927 -5.89 21.34 64.67
C LEU A 927 -4.87 21.78 65.74
N LEU A 928 -3.58 21.71 65.45
CA LEU A 928 -2.53 22.24 66.33
C LEU A 928 -2.46 23.78 66.29
N GLY A 929 -2.78 24.40 65.15
CA GLY A 929 -2.92 25.86 65.03
C GLY A 929 -4.07 26.44 65.86
N MET A 930 -5.21 25.74 65.97
CA MET A 930 -6.34 26.19 66.79
C MET A 930 -6.10 26.05 68.31
N SER A 931 -5.21 25.14 68.70
CA SER A 931 -4.81 24.92 70.10
C SER A 931 -3.84 26.01 70.60
N ALA A 932 -2.98 26.53 69.72
CA ALA A 932 -2.04 27.62 70.02
C ALA A 932 -2.74 28.99 70.15
N VAL A 933 -3.83 29.23 69.40
CA VAL A 933 -4.61 30.48 69.48
C VAL A 933 -5.44 30.56 70.77
N ALA A 934 -5.85 29.42 71.33
CA ALA A 934 -6.52 29.35 72.64
C ALA A 934 -5.55 29.60 73.81
N ALA A 935 -4.31 29.08 73.73
CA ALA A 935 -3.28 29.31 74.76
C ALA A 935 -2.77 30.76 74.78
N ILE A 936 -2.69 31.43 73.63
CA ILE A 936 -2.29 32.85 73.52
C ILE A 936 -3.40 33.80 74.02
N ARG A 937 -4.68 33.41 73.96
CA ARG A 937 -5.79 34.20 74.53
C ARG A 937 -5.95 34.06 76.05
N VAL A 938 -5.44 33.00 76.67
CA VAL A 938 -5.45 32.81 78.14
C VAL A 938 -4.23 33.48 78.80
N LEU A 939 -3.10 33.60 78.10
CA LEU A 939 -1.91 34.31 78.60
C LEU A 939 -1.95 35.84 78.38
N ARG A 940 -2.82 36.35 77.49
CA ARG A 940 -3.01 37.80 77.27
C ARG A 940 -4.09 38.44 78.15
N ARG A 941 -4.71 37.67 79.07
CA ARG A 941 -5.67 38.14 80.10
C ARG A 941 -5.11 38.12 81.53
N ARG A 942 -3.78 38.06 81.68
CA ARG A 942 -3.10 38.11 82.99
C ARG A 942 -2.06 39.23 83.16
N ASN A 943 -1.92 40.11 82.17
CA ASN A 943 -1.29 41.41 82.33
C ASN A 943 -2.18 42.42 81.59
N GLU A 944 -2.68 43.41 82.33
CA GLU A 944 -3.56 44.52 81.90
C GLU A 944 -5.07 44.24 81.93
N GLN A 945 -5.68 44.65 83.07
CA GLN A 945 -7.09 45.04 83.32
C GLN A 945 -8.24 44.13 82.86
#